data_AF-A0A381A0A0-F1
#
_entry.id   AF-A0A381A0A0-F1
#
_cell.length_a   1.000
_cell.length_b   1.000
_cell.length_c   1.000
_cell.angle_alpha   90.00
_cell.angle_beta   90.00
_cell.angle_gamma   90.00
#
_symmetry.space_group_name_H-M   'P 1'
#
loop_
_entity.id
_entity.type
_entity.pdbx_description
1 polymer ?
#
loop_
_entity_poly.entity_id
_entity_poly.type
_entity_poly.pdbx_seq_one_letter_code
_entity_poly.pdbx_strand_id
1 'polypeptide(L)'
;MAKRGIAQVTGPKSIKLGETARYWVSKIYRKEDDEKVPQARWKLYVKEDNGFRELRPVAGTPPKVGSETTITITNQQLLGKELLLEAYLYAPEISSPPGILIKVEEGAKKIERVDLFRTDDTPIGRGETVKYGQSIMVKVITLNMPYEEVEITLYEDDESGGGHHANNEKNKIASVTKRLDKDGFTMHTFNLPIDINRIANAYMDGTEDRYHEYYIHVKSAQGARTSDNINVPNPDYIFPEQEIEAVEITVKAKGIGTDPMPDTGKSASIVQEEKIENLLDAYFAKKEYTKQTGEEVGALEYTFAGNGNNTRTTAQKENIAKIILGKPAITTLKDKKQYTTLEAIKAALTQDVYNKNEKINIKTFKLGEEFKRVNNAPLEEKLYLVATTSMLEGKEASLTIKEKDGIIKGSAGALLPVLEITEEQMEQKSRSGEVAGTEKTEFKGMVKEGMVRIPIHLRPKSDDELKQWKEKLARGKQDGTYTYTFANQTVLPNGSGDEKKRVAGIILTNAREGKRGNLKIEAGKMAFVEDVYEALTKEIYAQGDTISFPLYKKEKELLYLQAKVQGEKQHDKEFLNQEGAYFEVGKKCECEERIRAFMRTIRIAEGTGEYQKGTKNPRNPQLGYTTWFSGGGNNFSDLSTHPQTINCNSTKTLCSSAAGAYQIMGWKFDELNGYLIEKHNNTYKTVRPLIYNEDTDLAKKYNAKGFSEISQDRLCLIILTKNNIIPSILNGNVEEAINKAKGVWVSLPGATAGQPTAKMKDTLDYYYEFLQKELDGDTNLHVKSGFLEEFGYECQCSNEINSVNSSWYDPIDNPEITLYNYYGTYNPQGSSFGRVRNGGTKNHQGLDIFAPTGTPVKACLDGTVVTVNQNDGNWGKLIVIEVKKEDLDAARRNYTLQYSGEIEKGVNYSASNRRFLRYAHLSETLVSRGQIVKAGDIIGLSGSTGNAVNQHIRARHLHFGIANVKDPERGTAQRENPAFYVRLVPPNKEKQKNNTK
;
A
#
# COMPACT_ATOMS: atom_id res chain seq x y z
N MET A 1 13.23 22.99 50.69
CA MET A 1 14.12 21.90 50.26
C MET A 1 15.35 22.50 49.61
N ALA A 2 16.57 22.06 49.94
CA ALA A 2 17.79 22.56 49.32
C ALA A 2 17.82 22.20 47.82
N LYS A 3 18.24 23.13 46.94
CA LYS A 3 18.34 22.87 45.48
C LYS A 3 19.32 21.71 45.19
N ARG A 4 19.13 21.01 44.06
CA ARG A 4 19.93 19.85 43.60
C ARG A 4 20.11 19.91 42.08
N GLY A 5 21.15 19.30 41.53
CA GLY A 5 21.46 19.31 40.10
C GLY A 5 22.43 20.42 39.66
N ILE A 6 22.29 20.87 38.42
CA ILE A 6 23.14 21.91 37.82
C ILE A 6 22.81 23.28 38.41
N ALA A 7 23.83 24.01 38.86
CA ALA A 7 23.69 25.35 39.43
C ALA A 7 24.09 26.47 38.47
N GLN A 8 24.98 26.20 37.51
CA GLN A 8 25.44 27.20 36.55
C GLN A 8 26.07 26.59 35.30
N VAL A 9 25.70 27.12 34.14
CA VAL A 9 26.35 26.92 32.83
C VAL A 9 27.20 28.14 32.46
N THR A 10 28.34 27.91 31.81
CA THR A 10 29.23 28.96 31.27
C THR A 10 29.40 28.82 29.75
N GLY A 11 29.55 29.95 29.07
CA GLY A 11 29.83 30.07 27.63
C GLY A 11 29.66 31.52 27.15
N PRO A 12 29.78 31.78 25.84
CA PRO A 12 29.56 33.11 25.27
C PRO A 12 28.14 33.63 25.55
N LYS A 13 28.01 34.91 25.91
CA LYS A 13 26.70 35.56 26.14
C LYS A 13 26.10 36.19 24.87
N SER A 14 26.84 36.14 23.76
CA SER A 14 26.33 36.49 22.44
C SER A 14 26.84 35.49 21.40
N ILE A 15 26.05 35.28 20.36
CA ILE A 15 26.40 34.45 19.19
C ILE A 15 25.92 35.16 17.93
N LYS A 16 26.78 35.26 16.91
CA LYS A 16 26.33 35.80 15.62
C LYS A 16 25.61 34.72 14.82
N LEU A 17 24.63 35.10 14.03
CA LEU A 17 23.90 34.16 13.17
C LEU A 17 24.87 33.43 12.23
N GLY A 18 24.83 32.09 12.25
CA GLY A 18 25.71 31.20 11.48
C GLY A 18 27.00 30.79 12.19
N GLU A 19 27.34 31.37 13.34
CA GLU A 19 28.51 30.95 14.14
C GLU A 19 28.17 29.80 15.09
N THR A 20 29.19 29.03 15.47
CA THR A 20 29.09 27.92 16.43
C THR A 20 29.79 28.30 17.73
N ALA A 21 29.09 28.20 18.86
CA ALA A 21 29.61 28.49 20.19
C ALA A 21 29.55 27.27 21.12
N ARG A 22 30.51 27.13 22.04
CA ARG A 22 30.62 26.04 23.03
C ARG A 22 30.18 26.51 24.43
N TYR A 23 29.49 25.64 25.14
CA TYR A 23 28.95 25.85 26.50
C TYR A 23 29.21 24.63 27.37
N TRP A 24 29.42 24.82 28.68
CA TRP A 24 29.70 23.73 29.62
C TRP A 24 29.12 23.99 31.01
N VAL A 25 28.86 22.91 31.75
CA VAL A 25 28.48 22.95 33.16
C VAL A 25 29.66 23.47 33.98
N SER A 26 29.45 24.52 34.76
CA SER A 26 30.50 25.20 35.54
C SER A 26 30.30 25.13 37.05
N LYS A 27 29.07 24.85 37.51
CA LYS A 27 28.75 24.69 38.93
C LYS A 27 27.57 23.75 39.13
N ILE A 28 27.60 22.95 40.18
CA ILE A 28 26.51 22.09 40.64
C ILE A 28 26.10 22.48 42.08
N TYR A 29 24.85 22.23 42.45
CA TYR A 29 24.34 22.61 43.78
C TYR A 29 24.88 21.72 44.91
N ARG A 30 25.14 20.44 44.61
CA ARG A 30 25.59 19.43 45.59
C ARG A 30 26.68 18.56 44.99
N LYS A 31 27.67 18.19 45.80
CA LYS A 31 28.79 17.35 45.37
C LYS A 31 28.35 15.94 44.91
N GLU A 32 27.27 15.41 45.47
CA GLU A 32 26.70 14.10 45.11
C GLU A 32 26.19 14.03 43.66
N ASP A 33 25.93 15.17 43.01
CA ASP A 33 25.45 15.21 41.63
C ASP A 33 26.60 15.21 40.60
N ASP A 34 27.86 15.28 41.04
CA ASP A 34 29.05 15.42 40.18
C ASP A 34 29.19 14.26 39.19
N GLU A 35 29.03 13.01 39.67
CA GLU A 35 29.09 11.81 38.84
C GLU A 35 27.97 11.72 37.79
N LYS A 36 26.88 12.49 37.97
CA LYS A 36 25.75 12.53 37.04
C LYS A 36 25.91 13.60 35.97
N VAL A 37 26.82 14.57 36.13
CA VAL A 37 27.03 15.69 35.17
C VAL A 37 27.24 15.22 33.72
N PRO A 38 27.96 14.11 33.42
CA PRO A 38 28.05 13.58 32.06
C PRO A 38 26.70 13.17 31.44
N GLN A 39 25.65 13.01 32.24
CA GLN A 39 24.29 12.68 31.82
C GLN A 39 23.37 13.93 31.73
N ALA A 40 23.92 15.13 31.94
CA ALA A 40 23.16 16.37 31.87
C ALA A 40 22.55 16.57 30.48
N ARG A 41 21.27 16.95 30.45
CA ARG A 41 20.53 17.23 29.23
C ARG A 41 20.49 18.73 28.97
N TRP A 42 20.55 19.13 27.71
CA TRP A 42 20.56 20.53 27.30
C TRP A 42 19.27 20.92 26.59
N LYS A 43 18.72 22.08 26.95
CA LYS A 43 17.56 22.70 26.29
C LYS A 43 17.81 24.17 25.98
N LEU A 44 17.27 24.61 24.85
CA LEU A 44 17.34 25.98 24.38
C LEU A 44 15.94 26.57 24.35
N TYR A 45 15.80 27.80 24.81
CA TYR A 45 14.54 28.54 24.83
C TYR A 45 14.75 29.91 24.20
N VAL A 46 13.69 30.50 23.63
CA VAL A 46 13.66 31.90 23.19
C VAL A 46 12.86 32.72 24.18
N LYS A 47 13.36 33.91 24.52
CA LYS A 47 12.66 34.87 25.38
C LYS A 47 11.57 35.59 24.60
N GLU A 48 10.38 35.59 25.16
CA GLU A 48 9.18 36.27 24.65
C GLU A 48 8.57 37.14 25.77
N ASP A 49 7.58 37.97 25.43
CA ASP A 49 7.03 38.97 26.35
C ASP A 49 6.44 38.36 27.64
N ASN A 50 5.98 37.10 27.57
CA ASN A 50 5.37 36.37 28.69
C ASN A 50 6.19 35.16 29.18
N GLY A 51 7.51 35.15 28.97
CA GLY A 51 8.42 34.13 29.49
C GLY A 51 9.31 33.48 28.45
N PHE A 52 9.60 32.18 28.60
CA PHE A 52 10.50 31.44 27.71
C PHE A 52 9.73 30.35 26.96
N ARG A 53 9.87 30.33 25.62
CA ARG A 53 9.36 29.25 24.77
C ARG A 53 10.50 28.33 24.35
N GLU A 54 10.34 27.03 24.57
CA GLU A 54 11.34 26.04 24.18
C GLU A 54 11.53 26.01 22.65
N LEU A 55 12.78 26.12 22.21
CA LEU A 55 13.19 25.88 20.83
C LEU A 55 13.49 24.39 20.69
N ARG A 56 12.50 23.64 20.17
CA ARG A 56 12.64 22.20 19.97
C ARG A 56 13.51 21.93 18.73
N PRO A 57 14.48 21.00 18.82
CA PRO A 57 15.19 20.54 17.64
C PRO A 57 14.24 19.78 16.70
N VAL A 58 14.68 19.54 15.47
CA VAL A 58 13.93 18.73 14.48
C VAL A 58 13.59 17.37 15.09
N ALA A 59 12.36 16.90 14.90
CA ALA A 59 11.91 15.61 15.44
C ALA A 59 12.86 14.48 15.01
N GLY A 60 13.29 13.65 15.98
CA GLY A 60 14.30 12.61 15.76
C GLY A 60 15.74 13.01 16.07
N THR A 61 16.02 14.30 16.31
CA THR A 61 17.35 14.73 16.78
C THR A 61 17.59 14.15 18.18
N PRO A 62 18.68 13.37 18.40
CA PRO A 62 19.00 12.85 19.72
C PRO A 62 19.10 13.99 20.76
N PRO A 63 18.61 13.81 21.99
CA PRO A 63 18.78 14.81 23.03
C PRO A 63 20.27 15.09 23.23
N LYS A 64 20.64 16.37 23.28
CA LYS A 64 22.02 16.77 23.60
C LYS A 64 22.29 16.42 25.06
N VAL A 65 23.14 15.43 25.28
CA VAL A 65 23.56 14.93 26.59
C VAL A 65 25.06 15.10 26.76
N GLY A 66 25.50 15.53 27.94
CA GLY A 66 26.91 15.70 28.26
C GLY A 66 27.15 16.84 29.25
N SER A 67 28.37 16.90 29.79
CA SER A 67 28.84 18.04 30.60
C SER A 67 29.03 19.32 29.79
N GLU A 68 29.03 19.23 28.46
CA GLU A 68 29.20 20.34 27.53
C GLU A 68 28.40 20.15 26.24
N THR A 69 28.20 21.24 25.49
CA THR A 69 27.53 21.23 24.20
C THR A 69 27.96 22.38 23.29
N THR A 70 27.69 22.26 21.99
CA THR A 70 27.84 23.35 21.01
C THR A 70 26.49 23.76 20.43
N ILE A 71 26.36 25.02 20.04
CA ILE A 71 25.15 25.58 19.42
C ILE A 71 25.55 26.43 18.22
N THR A 72 24.84 26.20 17.11
CA THR A 72 24.88 27.03 15.90
C THR A 72 23.46 27.56 15.66
N ILE A 73 23.30 28.87 15.48
CA ILE A 73 21.99 29.49 15.22
C ILE A 73 21.93 29.95 13.77
N THR A 74 21.14 29.27 12.94
CA THR A 74 20.95 29.61 11.51
C THR A 74 19.58 30.22 11.20
N ASN A 75 18.65 30.20 12.15
CA ASN A 75 17.31 30.75 11.97
C ASN A 75 17.34 32.29 12.09
N GLN A 76 17.20 32.98 10.95
CA GLN A 76 17.22 34.45 10.88
C GLN A 76 16.16 35.13 11.75
N GLN A 77 15.04 34.47 12.05
CA GLN A 77 13.98 35.04 12.90
C GLN A 77 14.39 35.18 14.37
N LEU A 78 15.48 34.52 14.78
CA LEU A 78 16.05 34.66 16.12
C LEU A 78 16.98 35.86 16.23
N LEU A 79 17.29 36.56 15.13
CA LEU A 79 18.13 37.75 15.15
C LEU A 79 17.57 38.81 16.11
N GLY A 80 18.42 39.32 17.00
CA GLY A 80 18.04 40.30 18.03
C GLY A 80 17.26 39.72 19.20
N LYS A 81 16.93 38.41 19.20
CA LYS A 81 16.29 37.74 20.34
C LYS A 81 17.32 37.30 21.38
N GLU A 82 16.86 37.18 22.62
CA GLU A 82 17.61 36.51 23.69
C GLU A 82 17.17 35.05 23.79
N LEU A 83 18.13 34.14 23.88
CA LEU A 83 17.92 32.72 24.09
C LEU A 83 18.37 32.33 25.49
N LEU A 84 17.67 31.42 26.15
CA LEU A 84 18.12 30.78 27.38
C LEU A 84 18.61 29.37 27.04
N LEU A 85 19.89 29.09 27.29
CA LEU A 85 20.44 27.73 27.24
C LEU A 85 20.57 27.19 28.65
N GLU A 86 20.00 26.02 28.90
CA GLU A 86 20.01 25.40 30.22
C GLU A 86 20.44 23.93 30.15
N ALA A 87 21.36 23.55 31.04
CA ALA A 87 21.70 22.15 31.32
C ALA A 87 21.02 21.69 32.61
N TYR A 88 20.45 20.49 32.63
CA TYR A 88 19.76 19.95 33.80
C TYR A 88 19.95 18.44 33.95
N LEU A 89 19.92 17.97 35.20
CA LEU A 89 19.99 16.53 35.55
C LEU A 89 18.63 15.93 35.86
N TYR A 90 17.73 16.73 36.47
CA TYR A 90 16.43 16.26 36.96
C TYR A 90 15.30 16.90 36.16
N ALA A 91 15.17 18.23 36.24
CA ALA A 91 14.22 19.03 35.47
C ALA A 91 14.81 20.43 35.22
N PRO A 92 14.47 21.08 34.09
CA PRO A 92 14.88 22.46 33.83
C PRO A 92 14.15 23.43 34.78
N GLU A 93 14.88 24.38 35.34
CA GLU A 93 14.39 25.50 36.15
C GLU A 93 13.97 26.71 35.30
N ILE A 94 14.28 26.73 34.00
CA ILE A 94 13.94 27.79 33.01
C ILE A 94 14.30 29.18 33.56
N SER A 95 15.51 29.28 34.11
CA SER A 95 16.04 30.48 34.73
C SER A 95 17.54 30.61 34.49
N SER A 96 18.08 31.81 34.66
CA SER A 96 19.52 32.09 34.60
C SER A 96 19.93 32.82 35.87
N PRO A 97 20.64 32.15 36.82
CA PRO A 97 21.02 30.73 36.84
C PRO A 97 19.83 29.77 37.07
N PRO A 98 19.92 28.47 36.69
CA PRO A 98 21.13 27.71 36.33
C PRO A 98 21.54 27.75 34.85
N GLY A 99 20.67 28.21 33.95
CA GLY A 99 21.00 28.42 32.54
C GLY A 99 21.77 29.72 32.27
N ILE A 100 22.07 29.99 31.00
CA ILE A 100 22.77 31.18 30.50
C ILE A 100 21.94 31.87 29.41
N LEU A 101 21.81 33.19 29.49
CA LEU A 101 21.21 34.01 28.44
C LEU A 101 22.23 34.33 27.33
N ILE A 102 21.82 34.12 26.09
CA ILE A 102 22.61 34.28 24.86
C ILE A 102 21.87 35.25 23.94
N LYS A 103 22.50 36.37 23.60
CA LYS A 103 21.97 37.32 22.62
C LYS A 103 22.34 36.89 21.21
N VAL A 104 21.37 36.83 20.30
CA VAL A 104 21.64 36.55 18.87
C VAL A 104 21.93 37.86 18.15
N GLU A 105 23.13 37.95 17.60
CA GLU A 105 23.64 39.14 16.91
C GLU A 105 23.71 38.93 15.40
N GLU A 106 23.79 40.04 14.66
CA GLU A 106 23.88 40.01 13.20
C GLU A 106 25.22 39.39 12.79
N GLY A 107 25.15 38.38 11.92
CA GLY A 107 26.32 37.74 11.34
C GLY A 107 26.69 38.35 9.99
N ALA A 108 27.70 37.79 9.34
CA ALA A 108 28.05 38.19 7.98
C ALA A 108 26.90 37.87 7.01
N LYS A 109 26.62 38.79 6.09
CA LYS A 109 25.73 38.55 4.96
C LYS A 109 26.44 37.63 3.96
N LYS A 110 25.83 36.51 3.60
CA LYS A 110 26.39 35.61 2.59
C LYS A 110 25.33 34.72 1.95
N ILE A 111 25.60 34.31 0.71
CA ILE A 111 24.88 33.19 0.08
C ILE A 111 25.44 31.90 0.70
N GLU A 112 24.58 31.15 1.39
CA GLU A 112 24.97 29.96 2.13
C GLU A 112 25.02 28.75 1.19
N ARG A 113 23.96 28.54 0.41
CA ARG A 113 23.81 27.40 -0.50
C ARG A 113 23.05 27.75 -1.77
N VAL A 114 23.41 27.05 -2.85
CA VAL A 114 22.71 27.03 -4.13
C VAL A 114 22.53 25.57 -4.50
N ASP A 115 21.31 25.06 -4.37
CA ASP A 115 21.01 23.65 -4.55
C ASP A 115 20.19 23.42 -5.84
N LEU A 116 20.51 22.36 -6.57
CA LEU A 116 19.84 21.97 -7.81
C LEU A 116 18.91 20.79 -7.59
N PHE A 117 17.73 20.86 -8.21
CA PHE A 117 16.69 19.86 -8.13
C PHE A 117 16.07 19.63 -9.51
N ARG A 118 15.60 18.41 -9.75
CA ARG A 118 14.63 18.14 -10.82
C ARG A 118 13.30 18.83 -10.47
N THR A 119 12.43 19.05 -11.45
CA THR A 119 11.11 19.67 -11.21
C THR A 119 10.18 18.83 -10.33
N ASP A 120 10.54 17.56 -10.04
CA ASP A 120 9.85 16.66 -9.12
C ASP A 120 10.44 16.63 -7.69
N ASP A 121 11.27 17.62 -7.36
CA ASP A 121 11.97 17.82 -6.08
C ASP A 121 13.05 16.77 -5.75
N THR A 122 13.50 15.97 -6.73
CA THR A 122 14.67 15.11 -6.57
C THR A 122 15.95 15.95 -6.61
N PRO A 123 16.84 15.90 -5.59
CA PRO A 123 18.15 16.57 -5.65
C PRO A 123 18.93 16.10 -6.88
N ILE A 124 19.67 17.01 -7.52
CA ILE A 124 20.61 16.66 -8.58
C ILE A 124 22.00 16.72 -7.97
N GLY A 125 22.63 15.56 -7.80
CA GLY A 125 24.00 15.46 -7.31
C GLY A 125 25.04 15.88 -8.35
N ARG A 126 26.27 16.10 -7.90
CA ARG A 126 27.42 16.45 -8.74
C ARG A 126 27.62 15.40 -9.84
N GLY A 127 27.69 15.85 -11.10
CA GLY A 127 27.91 14.97 -12.27
C GLY A 127 26.71 14.12 -12.67
N GLU A 128 25.55 14.27 -12.01
CA GLU A 128 24.34 13.59 -12.44
C GLU A 128 23.90 14.06 -13.84
N THR A 129 23.46 13.10 -14.65
CA THR A 129 23.05 13.36 -16.02
C THR A 129 21.59 13.84 -16.10
N VAL A 130 21.37 14.96 -16.78
CA VAL A 130 20.06 15.56 -17.09
C VAL A 130 19.93 15.65 -18.63
N LYS A 131 18.70 15.71 -19.17
CA LYS A 131 18.49 15.77 -20.63
C LYS A 131 18.15 17.18 -21.11
N TYR A 132 18.52 17.47 -22.36
CA TYR A 132 18.02 18.64 -23.09
C TYR A 132 16.49 18.72 -23.07
N GLY A 133 15.97 19.93 -22.94
CA GLY A 133 14.53 20.21 -22.84
C GLY A 133 13.92 19.90 -21.46
N GLN A 134 14.70 19.42 -20.50
CA GLN A 134 14.25 19.30 -19.10
C GLN A 134 14.49 20.59 -18.34
N SER A 135 13.65 20.84 -17.35
CA SER A 135 13.80 21.97 -16.45
C SER A 135 14.51 21.56 -15.16
N ILE A 136 15.38 22.45 -14.68
CA ILE A 136 16.05 22.34 -13.38
C ILE A 136 15.53 23.44 -12.45
N MET A 137 15.30 23.09 -11.19
CA MET A 137 14.89 24.01 -10.15
C MET A 137 16.08 24.35 -9.26
N VAL A 138 16.26 25.64 -9.01
CA VAL A 138 17.31 26.23 -8.21
C VAL A 138 16.71 26.71 -6.90
N LYS A 139 17.28 26.27 -5.79
CA LYS A 139 16.97 26.76 -4.44
C LYS A 139 18.15 27.57 -3.92
N VAL A 140 17.92 28.84 -3.60
CA VAL A 140 18.95 29.75 -3.07
C VAL A 140 18.65 30.03 -1.61
N ILE A 141 19.63 29.72 -0.75
CA ILE A 141 19.55 29.93 0.70
C ILE A 141 20.65 30.91 1.10
N THR A 142 20.28 31.98 1.80
CA THR A 142 21.20 33.03 2.26
C THR A 142 21.14 33.20 3.78
N LEU A 143 22.16 33.84 4.33
CA LEU A 143 22.25 34.24 5.73
C LEU A 143 22.43 35.75 5.83
N ASN A 144 21.66 36.35 6.74
CA ASN A 144 21.50 37.78 7.00
C ASN A 144 21.09 38.65 5.78
N MET A 145 20.38 38.07 4.80
CA MET A 145 19.97 38.77 3.56
C MET A 145 18.45 38.73 3.29
N PRO A 146 17.55 38.94 4.28
CA PRO A 146 16.12 38.91 4.02
C PRO A 146 15.71 40.06 3.09
N TYR A 147 14.78 39.78 2.17
CA TYR A 147 14.24 40.76 1.22
C TYR A 147 15.23 41.42 0.25
N GLU A 148 16.50 41.01 0.26
CA GLU A 148 17.50 41.46 -0.70
C GLU A 148 17.29 40.79 -2.06
N GLU A 149 17.87 41.37 -3.11
CA GLU A 149 17.81 40.82 -4.46
C GLU A 149 19.06 39.99 -4.76
N VAL A 150 18.84 38.85 -5.41
CA VAL A 150 19.90 38.00 -5.95
C VAL A 150 19.69 37.82 -7.45
N GLU A 151 20.76 37.91 -8.22
CA GLU A 151 20.78 37.54 -9.64
C GLU A 151 21.15 36.06 -9.72
N ILE A 152 20.28 35.24 -10.30
CA ILE A 152 20.48 33.81 -10.51
C ILE A 152 20.71 33.61 -12.00
N THR A 153 21.86 33.08 -12.38
CA THR A 153 22.23 32.89 -13.79
C THR A 153 22.61 31.44 -14.08
N LEU A 154 22.06 30.89 -15.16
CA LEU A 154 22.43 29.61 -15.73
C LEU A 154 23.55 29.82 -16.76
N TYR A 155 24.65 29.10 -16.56
CA TYR A 155 25.79 29.04 -17.46
C TYR A 155 25.97 27.61 -17.96
N GLU A 156 26.60 27.52 -19.11
CA GLU A 156 27.21 26.31 -19.63
C GLU A 156 28.74 26.43 -19.39
N ASP A 157 29.37 25.34 -18.96
CA ASP A 157 30.77 25.29 -18.51
C ASP A 157 31.66 24.68 -19.60
N ASP A 158 32.50 25.51 -20.18
CA ASP A 158 33.46 25.13 -21.22
C ASP A 158 34.91 25.02 -20.68
N GLU A 159 35.10 25.12 -19.35
CA GLU A 159 36.44 25.08 -18.73
C GLU A 159 36.66 23.87 -17.85
N SER A 160 37.88 23.32 -17.91
CA SER A 160 38.29 22.20 -17.06
C SER A 160 38.40 22.63 -15.59
N GLY A 161 37.62 21.95 -14.74
CA GLY A 161 37.57 22.18 -13.30
C GLY A 161 36.40 23.09 -12.90
N GLY A 162 35.35 22.48 -12.33
CA GLY A 162 34.09 23.16 -12.04
C GLY A 162 34.21 24.45 -11.21
N GLY A 163 33.31 25.39 -11.46
CA GLY A 163 33.31 26.72 -10.85
C GLY A 163 32.84 27.80 -11.83
N HIS A 164 32.80 29.06 -11.40
CA HIS A 164 32.50 30.17 -12.31
C HIS A 164 33.79 30.86 -12.74
N HIS A 165 34.11 30.76 -14.02
CA HIS A 165 35.31 31.33 -14.63
C HIS A 165 34.98 32.51 -15.55
N ALA A 166 35.97 33.39 -15.78
CA ALA A 166 35.77 34.59 -16.58
C ALA A 166 35.43 34.30 -18.06
N ASN A 167 35.90 33.17 -18.59
CA ASN A 167 35.63 32.79 -19.97
C ASN A 167 34.19 32.30 -20.17
N ASN A 168 33.56 31.74 -19.13
CA ASN A 168 32.15 31.33 -19.15
C ASN A 168 31.16 32.51 -19.22
N GLU A 169 31.61 33.76 -19.06
CA GLU A 169 30.73 34.93 -19.22
C GLU A 169 30.16 35.05 -20.65
N LYS A 170 30.80 34.42 -21.64
CA LYS A 170 30.30 34.31 -23.03
C LYS A 170 29.23 33.21 -23.19
N ASN A 171 29.15 32.26 -22.24
CA ASN A 171 28.27 31.08 -22.25
C ASN A 171 27.06 31.25 -21.33
N LYS A 172 26.63 32.50 -21.12
CA LYS A 172 25.43 32.84 -20.35
C LYS A 172 24.18 32.39 -21.11
N ILE A 173 23.44 31.46 -20.51
CA ILE A 173 22.22 30.89 -21.11
C ILE A 173 20.98 31.71 -20.76
N ALA A 174 20.73 31.90 -19.46
CA ALA A 174 19.56 32.59 -18.95
C ALA A 174 19.85 33.20 -17.58
N SER A 175 19.17 34.31 -17.24
CA SER A 175 19.33 34.97 -15.95
C SER A 175 18.03 35.58 -15.46
N VAL A 176 17.84 35.59 -14.14
CA VAL A 176 16.70 36.18 -13.48
C VAL A 176 17.14 36.88 -12.20
N THR A 177 16.52 38.02 -11.91
CA THR A 177 16.63 38.66 -10.60
C THR A 177 15.46 38.24 -9.73
N LYS A 178 15.75 37.74 -8.53
CA LYS A 178 14.74 37.33 -7.55
C LYS A 178 14.96 38.04 -6.24
N ARG A 179 13.87 38.55 -5.67
CA ARG A 179 13.85 39.03 -4.30
C ARG A 179 13.75 37.84 -3.35
N LEU A 180 14.62 37.80 -2.35
CA LEU A 180 14.59 36.84 -1.26
C LEU A 180 13.37 37.10 -0.38
N ASP A 181 12.84 36.04 0.23
CA ASP A 181 11.79 36.19 1.21
C ASP A 181 12.34 36.66 2.58
N LYS A 182 11.45 36.70 3.57
CA LYS A 182 11.78 37.10 4.95
C LYS A 182 12.82 36.20 5.62
N ASP A 183 13.00 34.98 5.10
CA ASP A 183 13.87 33.95 5.62
C ASP A 183 15.15 33.84 4.77
N GLY A 184 15.38 34.75 3.82
CA GLY A 184 16.59 34.77 3.00
C GLY A 184 16.59 33.68 1.92
N PHE A 185 15.40 33.27 1.47
CA PHE A 185 15.21 32.16 0.55
C PHE A 185 14.52 32.59 -0.75
N THR A 186 14.88 31.96 -1.86
CA THR A 186 14.12 32.05 -3.11
C THR A 186 14.29 30.81 -3.99
N MET A 187 13.38 30.63 -4.96
CA MET A 187 13.46 29.56 -5.94
C MET A 187 13.22 30.08 -7.35
N HIS A 188 13.88 29.42 -8.31
CA HIS A 188 13.64 29.65 -9.73
C HIS A 188 13.80 28.36 -10.53
N THR A 189 13.15 28.28 -11.69
CA THR A 189 13.23 27.13 -12.58
C THR A 189 13.78 27.60 -13.92
N PHE A 190 14.88 26.99 -14.36
CA PHE A 190 15.42 27.17 -15.70
C PHE A 190 15.05 25.97 -16.58
N ASN A 191 14.84 26.22 -17.86
CA ASN A 191 14.74 25.17 -18.86
C ASN A 191 16.09 25.00 -19.56
N LEU A 192 16.58 23.77 -19.70
CA LEU A 192 17.81 23.47 -20.43
C LEU A 192 17.51 23.52 -21.94
N PRO A 193 18.00 24.53 -22.67
CA PRO A 193 17.60 24.75 -24.06
C PRO A 193 18.15 23.67 -25.00
N ILE A 194 17.41 23.37 -26.07
CA ILE A 194 17.80 22.39 -27.11
C ILE A 194 18.73 23.02 -28.17
N ASP A 195 19.05 24.31 -28.07
CA ASP A 195 19.75 25.05 -29.13
C ASP A 195 21.28 24.79 -29.14
N ILE A 196 21.65 23.65 -29.72
CA ILE A 196 23.01 23.10 -29.81
C ILE A 196 23.98 24.01 -30.58
N ASN A 197 23.48 24.88 -31.47
CA ASN A 197 24.31 25.78 -32.28
C ASN A 197 24.93 26.94 -31.46
N ARG A 198 24.46 27.16 -30.23
CA ARG A 198 24.88 28.25 -29.35
C ARG A 198 25.81 27.80 -28.22
N ILE A 199 26.01 26.50 -28.06
CA ILE A 199 26.88 25.89 -27.06
C ILE A 199 28.23 25.63 -27.76
N ALA A 200 29.33 26.12 -27.19
CA ALA A 200 30.57 26.19 -27.94
C ALA A 200 31.23 24.81 -28.02
N ASN A 201 31.24 24.21 -29.21
CA ASN A 201 32.13 23.08 -29.53
C ASN A 201 33.59 23.55 -29.72
N ALA A 202 34.08 24.42 -28.83
CA ALA A 202 35.43 24.96 -28.91
C ALA A 202 36.38 23.96 -28.24
N TYR A 203 37.01 23.13 -29.08
CA TYR A 203 38.04 22.12 -28.79
C TYR A 203 37.51 20.71 -28.48
N MET A 204 37.13 20.00 -29.54
CA MET A 204 37.00 18.54 -29.53
C MET A 204 38.39 17.89 -29.61
N ASP A 205 39.07 17.68 -28.48
CA ASP A 205 40.38 17.02 -28.41
C ASP A 205 40.49 15.88 -27.37
N GLY A 206 39.40 15.49 -26.68
CA GLY A 206 39.48 14.50 -25.60
C GLY A 206 38.17 13.87 -25.08
N THR A 207 38.29 13.06 -24.02
CA THR A 207 37.19 12.25 -23.43
C THR A 207 36.12 13.05 -22.68
N GLU A 208 36.34 14.34 -22.44
CA GLU A 208 35.42 15.23 -21.70
C GLU A 208 34.26 15.74 -22.59
N ASP A 209 34.35 15.57 -23.91
CA ASP A 209 33.35 16.04 -24.90
C ASP A 209 32.04 15.23 -24.91
N ARG A 210 31.92 14.22 -24.03
CA ARG A 210 30.74 13.35 -23.92
C ARG A 210 29.53 14.07 -23.36
N TYR A 211 29.73 15.17 -22.63
CA TYR A 211 28.67 15.92 -21.96
C TYR A 211 28.91 17.42 -22.10
N HIS A 212 27.85 18.21 -22.23
CA HIS A 212 27.89 19.65 -21.92
C HIS A 212 27.56 19.81 -20.44
N GLU A 213 28.33 20.63 -19.73
CA GLU A 213 28.17 20.83 -18.30
C GLU A 213 27.44 22.16 -18.02
N TYR A 214 26.49 22.16 -17.08
CA TYR A 214 25.74 23.35 -16.70
C TYR A 214 25.86 23.62 -15.21
N TYR A 215 25.85 24.90 -14.83
CA TYR A 215 25.82 25.29 -13.43
C TYR A 215 25.04 26.59 -13.22
N ILE A 216 24.68 26.84 -11.96
CA ILE A 216 24.03 28.06 -11.54
C ILE A 216 25.01 28.92 -10.77
N HIS A 217 25.14 30.17 -11.20
CA HIS A 217 25.90 31.18 -10.49
C HIS A 217 24.96 32.25 -9.94
N VAL A 218 25.01 32.46 -8.63
CA VAL A 218 24.18 33.44 -7.91
C VAL A 218 25.04 34.60 -7.46
N LYS A 219 24.73 35.81 -7.94
CA LYS A 219 25.40 37.07 -7.56
C LYS A 219 24.50 37.91 -6.64
N SER A 220 25.11 38.56 -5.67
CA SER A 220 24.49 39.55 -4.77
C SER A 220 25.47 40.70 -4.53
N ALA A 221 25.02 41.78 -3.88
CA ALA A 221 25.91 42.89 -3.51
C ALA A 221 27.02 42.49 -2.52
N GLN A 222 26.90 41.32 -1.87
CA GLN A 222 27.76 40.84 -0.78
C GLN A 222 28.69 39.70 -1.23
N GLY A 223 28.59 39.27 -2.49
CA GLY A 223 29.40 38.21 -3.06
C GLY A 223 28.59 37.28 -3.95
N ALA A 224 29.24 36.22 -4.43
CA ALA A 224 28.66 35.25 -5.33
C ALA A 224 28.91 33.81 -4.87
N ARG A 225 28.05 32.89 -5.29
CA ARG A 225 28.22 31.45 -5.05
C ARG A 225 27.73 30.66 -6.27
N THR A 226 28.47 29.60 -6.60
CA THR A 226 28.15 28.69 -7.70
C THR A 226 27.64 27.35 -7.15
N SER A 227 26.71 26.72 -7.86
CA SER A 227 26.30 25.33 -7.61
C SER A 227 27.36 24.33 -8.12
N ASP A 228 27.15 23.05 -7.84
CA ASP A 228 27.84 21.98 -8.57
C ASP A 228 27.38 21.93 -10.04
N ASN A 229 28.23 21.35 -10.91
CA ASN A 229 27.93 21.11 -12.32
C ASN A 229 26.96 19.92 -12.48
N ILE A 230 26.10 20.02 -13.50
CA ILE A 230 25.23 18.94 -13.99
C ILE A 230 25.63 18.58 -15.42
N ASN A 231 25.52 17.30 -15.78
CA ASN A 231 25.98 16.83 -17.07
C ASN A 231 24.80 16.63 -18.02
N VAL A 232 24.89 17.10 -19.25
CA VAL A 232 23.88 16.88 -20.29
C VAL A 232 24.55 16.16 -21.46
N PRO A 233 24.09 14.97 -21.88
CA PRO A 233 24.75 14.21 -22.94
C PRO A 233 24.90 15.04 -24.22
N ASN A 234 26.12 15.13 -24.72
CA ASN A 234 26.40 15.77 -25.99
C ASN A 234 25.93 14.84 -27.14
N PRO A 235 24.91 15.22 -27.93
CA PRO A 235 24.41 14.38 -29.02
C PRO A 235 25.40 14.28 -30.19
N ASP A 236 26.35 15.20 -30.30
CA ASP A 236 27.33 15.25 -31.40
C ASP A 236 28.62 14.45 -31.09
N TYR A 237 28.71 13.83 -29.90
CA TYR A 237 29.87 13.01 -29.51
C TYR A 237 29.86 11.64 -30.20
N ILE A 238 30.88 11.36 -31.01
CA ILE A 238 31.08 10.08 -31.71
C ILE A 238 31.97 9.17 -30.87
N PHE A 239 31.46 7.99 -30.48
CA PHE A 239 32.26 6.98 -29.79
C PHE A 239 33.32 6.37 -30.72
N PRO A 240 34.61 6.37 -30.35
CA PRO A 240 35.60 5.56 -31.05
C PRO A 240 35.33 4.07 -30.73
N GLU A 241 35.05 3.25 -31.76
CA GLU A 241 34.97 1.79 -31.63
C GLU A 241 36.34 1.22 -31.22
N GLN A 242 36.40 0.46 -30.13
CA GLN A 242 37.59 -0.33 -29.77
C GLN A 242 37.37 -1.82 -30.09
N GLU A 243 38.20 -2.32 -31.01
CA GLU A 243 38.39 -3.72 -31.36
C GLU A 243 38.78 -4.56 -30.14
N ILE A 244 38.15 -5.72 -29.99
CA ILE A 244 38.51 -6.71 -28.96
C ILE A 244 39.65 -7.57 -29.52
N GLU A 245 40.90 -7.20 -29.22
CA GLU A 245 42.04 -8.11 -29.39
C GLU A 245 42.18 -9.02 -28.17
N ALA A 246 42.18 -10.32 -28.42
CA ALA A 246 42.38 -11.36 -27.42
C ALA A 246 43.84 -11.38 -26.94
N VAL A 247 44.07 -11.24 -25.63
CA VAL A 247 45.40 -11.42 -25.04
C VAL A 247 45.36 -12.55 -24.02
N GLU A 248 46.08 -13.64 -24.34
CA GLU A 248 46.43 -14.72 -23.42
C GLU A 248 47.35 -14.21 -22.30
N ILE A 249 46.98 -14.45 -21.04
CA ILE A 249 47.82 -14.09 -19.89
C ILE A 249 48.66 -15.29 -19.48
N THR A 250 49.97 -15.20 -19.73
CA THR A 250 50.98 -16.11 -19.18
C THR A 250 51.59 -15.48 -17.92
N VAL A 251 51.57 -16.22 -16.80
CA VAL A 251 52.05 -15.78 -15.48
C VAL A 251 53.58 -15.88 -15.38
N LYS A 252 54.28 -14.80 -14.97
CA LYS A 252 55.57 -14.86 -14.26
C LYS A 252 55.75 -13.70 -13.27
N ALA A 253 56.42 -14.01 -12.15
CA ALA A 253 56.58 -13.19 -10.96
C ALA A 253 58.00 -12.59 -10.78
N LYS A 254 58.08 -11.60 -9.85
CA LYS A 254 59.21 -11.09 -9.03
C LYS A 254 60.21 -10.04 -9.58
N GLY A 255 60.35 -8.93 -8.83
CA GLY A 255 61.67 -8.50 -8.27
C GLY A 255 62.12 -7.02 -8.35
N ILE A 256 61.92 -6.26 -7.25
CA ILE A 256 62.83 -5.35 -6.49
C ILE A 256 63.86 -4.40 -7.21
N GLY A 257 63.59 -3.08 -7.16
CA GLY A 257 64.37 -1.97 -6.51
C GLY A 257 65.71 -1.42 -7.06
N THR A 258 65.83 -0.08 -7.24
CA THR A 258 66.78 0.87 -6.56
C THR A 258 66.67 2.34 -7.06
N ASP A 259 66.93 3.28 -6.12
CA ASP A 259 66.89 4.78 -6.02
C ASP A 259 67.54 5.67 -7.14
N PRO A 260 67.50 7.06 -7.15
CA PRO A 260 67.30 8.05 -6.05
C PRO A 260 66.44 9.33 -6.33
N MET A 261 66.17 10.11 -5.27
CA MET A 261 65.58 11.50 -5.21
C MET A 261 66.65 12.60 -5.50
N PRO A 262 66.31 13.85 -5.92
CA PRO A 262 65.64 14.83 -5.03
C PRO A 262 64.64 15.86 -5.67
N ASP A 263 63.65 16.19 -4.84
CA ASP A 263 63.00 17.50 -4.56
C ASP A 263 62.23 18.31 -5.63
N THR A 264 60.93 18.46 -5.36
CA THR A 264 60.10 19.69 -5.31
C THR A 264 58.74 19.49 -5.97
N GLY A 265 57.65 19.75 -5.23
CA GLY A 265 56.32 19.98 -5.82
C GLY A 265 55.20 19.14 -5.20
N LYS A 266 54.24 19.84 -4.61
CA LYS A 266 52.98 19.30 -4.06
C LYS A 266 52.28 18.39 -5.07
N SER A 267 52.07 17.13 -4.70
CA SER A 267 51.22 16.20 -5.45
C SER A 267 49.75 16.47 -5.15
N ALA A 268 48.99 16.84 -6.17
CA ALA A 268 47.54 16.74 -6.16
C ALA A 268 47.15 15.26 -6.08
N SER A 269 46.32 14.91 -5.10
CA SER A 269 45.70 13.59 -4.99
C SER A 269 44.60 13.48 -6.06
N ILE A 270 44.85 12.71 -7.11
CA ILE A 270 43.85 12.26 -8.07
C ILE A 270 42.91 11.31 -7.32
N VAL A 271 41.64 11.68 -7.18
CA VAL A 271 40.59 10.80 -6.66
C VAL A 271 40.18 9.86 -7.80
N GLN A 272 40.52 8.58 -7.70
CA GLN A 272 39.92 7.53 -8.52
C GLN A 272 38.43 7.42 -8.16
N GLU A 273 37.53 7.45 -9.15
CA GLU A 273 36.13 7.09 -8.96
C GLU A 273 36.01 5.62 -8.54
N GLU A 274 35.61 5.38 -7.29
CA GLU A 274 35.34 4.02 -6.80
C GLU A 274 34.08 3.45 -7.48
N LYS A 275 34.23 2.31 -8.16
CA LYS A 275 33.10 1.47 -8.58
C LYS A 275 32.44 0.88 -7.32
N ILE A 276 31.21 1.28 -7.00
CA ILE A 276 30.54 0.81 -5.76
C ILE A 276 29.68 -0.43 -6.05
N GLU A 277 30.16 -1.60 -5.63
CA GLU A 277 29.36 -2.83 -5.54
C GLU A 277 28.26 -2.69 -4.46
N ASN A 278 27.06 -3.21 -4.71
CA ASN A 278 25.98 -3.12 -3.74
C ASN A 278 24.92 -4.22 -3.88
N LEU A 279 24.36 -4.61 -2.73
CA LEU A 279 23.14 -5.42 -2.65
C LEU A 279 21.94 -4.49 -2.39
N LEU A 280 21.01 -4.44 -3.34
CA LEU A 280 20.00 -3.40 -3.45
C LEU A 280 18.68 -3.78 -2.77
N ASP A 281 18.24 -5.02 -2.95
CA ASP A 281 16.93 -5.48 -2.51
C ASP A 281 16.91 -7.01 -2.34
N ALA A 282 16.00 -7.53 -1.52
CA ALA A 282 15.65 -8.95 -1.48
C ALA A 282 14.18 -9.19 -1.12
N TYR A 283 13.52 -10.09 -1.84
CA TYR A 283 12.08 -10.32 -1.71
C TYR A 283 11.61 -11.68 -2.22
N PHE A 284 10.38 -12.04 -1.86
CA PHE A 284 9.66 -13.19 -2.41
C PHE A 284 8.95 -12.79 -3.70
N ALA A 285 8.98 -13.62 -4.74
CA ALA A 285 8.40 -13.30 -6.04
C ALA A 285 7.64 -14.45 -6.67
N LYS A 286 6.72 -14.11 -7.59
CA LYS A 286 6.16 -15.00 -8.59
C LYS A 286 6.72 -14.65 -9.97
N LYS A 287 7.01 -15.67 -10.76
CA LYS A 287 7.47 -15.53 -12.14
C LYS A 287 6.28 -15.38 -13.07
N GLU A 288 6.25 -14.28 -13.80
CA GLU A 288 5.27 -13.99 -14.84
C GLU A 288 5.98 -13.74 -16.17
N TYR A 289 5.23 -13.85 -17.28
CA TYR A 289 5.72 -13.51 -18.61
C TYR A 289 4.96 -12.27 -19.08
N THR A 290 5.52 -11.10 -18.80
CA THR A 290 4.87 -9.79 -19.01
C THR A 290 5.79 -8.78 -19.66
N LYS A 291 7.12 -9.00 -19.60
CA LYS A 291 8.11 -8.09 -20.21
C LYS A 291 8.06 -8.20 -21.73
N GLN A 292 7.71 -7.13 -22.42
CA GLN A 292 7.72 -7.10 -23.88
C GLN A 292 9.16 -7.02 -24.39
N THR A 293 9.69 -8.11 -24.99
CA THR A 293 11.11 -8.16 -25.38
C THR A 293 11.40 -7.58 -26.76
N GLY A 294 10.37 -7.41 -27.60
CA GLY A 294 10.52 -7.06 -29.01
C GLY A 294 11.09 -8.19 -29.89
N GLU A 295 11.46 -9.35 -29.31
CA GLU A 295 11.97 -10.52 -30.03
C GLU A 295 10.82 -11.15 -30.82
N GLU A 296 10.87 -11.09 -32.15
CA GLU A 296 9.88 -11.71 -33.04
C GLU A 296 9.96 -13.23 -32.92
N VAL A 297 8.83 -13.88 -32.64
CA VAL A 297 8.76 -15.33 -32.36
C VAL A 297 7.85 -16.06 -33.35
N GLY A 298 7.10 -15.33 -34.18
CA GLY A 298 6.26 -15.91 -35.22
C GLY A 298 5.16 -14.98 -35.71
N ALA A 299 4.10 -15.58 -36.24
CA ALA A 299 2.89 -14.87 -36.67
C ALA A 299 1.63 -15.64 -36.28
N LEU A 300 0.57 -14.90 -35.95
CA LEU A 300 -0.77 -15.42 -35.70
C LEU A 300 -1.64 -15.14 -36.92
N GLU A 301 -2.25 -16.19 -37.48
CA GLU A 301 -3.29 -16.05 -38.49
C GLU A 301 -4.61 -15.64 -37.82
N TYR A 302 -5.12 -14.46 -38.14
CA TYR A 302 -6.40 -13.95 -37.66
C TYR A 302 -7.44 -13.96 -38.78
N THR A 303 -8.59 -14.58 -38.52
CA THR A 303 -9.72 -14.68 -39.48
C THR A 303 -10.84 -13.73 -39.08
N PHE A 304 -11.32 -12.91 -40.01
CA PHE A 304 -12.42 -11.98 -39.77
C PHE A 304 -13.76 -12.71 -39.66
N ALA A 305 -14.53 -12.41 -38.61
CA ALA A 305 -15.82 -13.07 -38.36
C ALA A 305 -17.03 -12.36 -39.01
N GLY A 306 -16.88 -11.12 -39.46
CA GLY A 306 -17.94 -10.28 -40.03
C GLY A 306 -17.50 -9.55 -41.30
N ASN A 307 -18.47 -9.00 -42.04
CA ASN A 307 -18.23 -8.26 -43.28
C ASN A 307 -18.02 -6.76 -43.06
N GLY A 308 -17.36 -6.08 -44.01
CA GLY A 308 -17.31 -4.61 -44.03
C GLY A 308 -16.34 -3.97 -43.03
N ASN A 309 -15.28 -4.66 -42.64
CA ASN A 309 -14.24 -4.11 -41.75
C ASN A 309 -13.35 -3.12 -42.53
N ASN A 310 -13.77 -1.86 -42.59
CA ASN A 310 -13.10 -0.82 -43.37
C ASN A 310 -11.79 -0.36 -42.69
N THR A 311 -10.70 -0.29 -43.44
CA THR A 311 -9.37 0.18 -42.99
C THR A 311 -8.75 1.26 -43.88
N ARG A 312 -9.54 1.87 -44.79
CA ARG A 312 -9.08 2.88 -45.78
C ARG A 312 -8.38 4.09 -45.17
N THR A 313 -8.86 4.56 -44.03
CA THR A 313 -8.28 5.72 -43.34
C THR A 313 -7.49 5.28 -42.13
N THR A 314 -6.49 6.07 -41.72
CA THR A 314 -5.68 5.82 -40.52
C THR A 314 -6.54 5.58 -39.28
N ALA A 315 -7.59 6.38 -39.08
CA ALA A 315 -8.51 6.24 -37.95
C ALA A 315 -9.33 4.94 -38.00
N GLN A 316 -9.81 4.55 -39.18
CA GLN A 316 -10.54 3.29 -39.36
C GLN A 316 -9.63 2.07 -39.14
N LYS A 317 -8.42 2.10 -39.71
CA LYS A 317 -7.40 1.07 -39.51
C LYS A 317 -7.03 0.93 -38.03
N GLU A 318 -6.87 2.04 -37.31
CA GLU A 318 -6.59 2.02 -35.87
C GLU A 318 -7.75 1.43 -35.06
N ASN A 319 -9.00 1.80 -35.39
CA ASN A 319 -10.19 1.23 -34.73
C ASN A 319 -10.30 -0.28 -34.93
N ILE A 320 -10.12 -0.77 -36.17
CA ILE A 320 -10.13 -2.21 -36.46
C ILE A 320 -8.97 -2.91 -35.74
N ALA A 321 -7.76 -2.33 -35.73
CA ALA A 321 -6.63 -2.91 -35.02
C ALA A 321 -6.87 -3.02 -33.51
N LYS A 322 -7.50 -2.01 -32.87
CA LYS A 322 -7.91 -2.06 -31.45
C LYS A 322 -8.94 -3.16 -31.19
N ILE A 323 -9.91 -3.33 -32.10
CA ILE A 323 -10.91 -4.40 -32.00
C ILE A 323 -10.24 -5.77 -32.07
N ILE A 324 -9.32 -5.97 -33.01
CA ILE A 324 -8.57 -7.23 -33.16
C ILE A 324 -7.74 -7.52 -31.91
N LEU A 325 -7.05 -6.50 -31.37
CA LEU A 325 -6.21 -6.63 -30.17
C LEU A 325 -6.99 -7.18 -28.96
N GLY A 326 -8.29 -6.88 -28.86
CA GLY A 326 -9.18 -7.38 -27.80
C GLY A 326 -9.83 -8.74 -28.08
N LYS A 327 -9.52 -9.44 -29.18
CA LYS A 327 -10.13 -10.73 -29.51
C LYS A 327 -9.48 -11.89 -28.75
N PRO A 328 -10.23 -12.96 -28.44
CA PRO A 328 -9.70 -14.16 -27.75
C PRO A 328 -8.45 -14.76 -28.40
N ALA A 329 -8.37 -14.74 -29.74
CA ALA A 329 -7.20 -15.25 -30.47
C ALA A 329 -5.90 -14.49 -30.14
N ILE A 330 -6.01 -13.22 -29.75
CA ILE A 330 -4.89 -12.34 -29.38
C ILE A 330 -4.65 -12.39 -27.87
N THR A 331 -5.71 -12.32 -27.05
CA THR A 331 -5.57 -12.31 -25.59
C THR A 331 -5.02 -13.62 -25.02
N THR A 332 -5.21 -14.74 -25.73
CA THR A 332 -4.64 -16.06 -25.38
C THR A 332 -3.16 -16.24 -25.80
N LEU A 333 -2.55 -15.27 -26.49
CA LEU A 333 -1.11 -15.35 -26.82
C LEU A 333 -0.24 -15.40 -25.55
N LYS A 334 -0.71 -14.80 -24.45
CA LYS A 334 -0.02 -14.82 -23.15
C LYS A 334 0.20 -16.24 -22.64
N ASP A 335 -0.73 -17.16 -22.90
CA ASP A 335 -0.63 -18.58 -22.51
C ASP A 335 0.53 -19.28 -23.24
N LYS A 336 0.89 -18.76 -24.42
CA LYS A 336 2.03 -19.22 -25.22
C LYS A 336 3.32 -18.44 -24.90
N LYS A 337 3.31 -17.57 -23.88
CA LYS A 337 4.41 -16.65 -23.55
C LYS A 337 4.71 -15.68 -24.72
N GLN A 338 3.68 -15.23 -25.43
CA GLN A 338 3.77 -14.33 -26.58
C GLN A 338 2.83 -13.13 -26.46
N TYR A 339 3.07 -12.09 -27.24
CA TYR A 339 2.17 -10.95 -27.40
C TYR A 339 2.20 -10.42 -28.84
N THR A 340 1.32 -9.48 -29.16
CA THR A 340 1.43 -8.66 -30.38
C THR A 340 1.17 -7.20 -30.03
N THR A 341 1.46 -6.30 -30.96
CA THR A 341 1.29 -4.85 -30.77
C THR A 341 0.21 -4.31 -31.70
N LEU A 342 -0.36 -3.16 -31.32
CA LEU A 342 -1.28 -2.43 -32.19
C LEU A 342 -0.62 -2.10 -33.54
N GLU A 343 0.68 -1.76 -33.53
CA GLU A 343 1.45 -1.48 -34.75
C GLU A 343 1.59 -2.71 -35.66
N ALA A 344 1.89 -3.89 -35.08
CA ALA A 344 1.98 -5.13 -35.84
C ALA A 344 0.65 -5.52 -36.49
N ILE A 345 -0.47 -5.29 -35.79
CA ILE A 345 -1.81 -5.51 -36.35
C ILE A 345 -2.10 -4.51 -37.48
N LYS A 346 -1.81 -3.22 -37.28
CA LYS A 346 -1.99 -2.19 -38.32
C LYS A 346 -1.15 -2.49 -39.57
N ALA A 347 0.06 -2.98 -39.39
CA ALA A 347 0.93 -3.41 -40.49
C ALA A 347 0.36 -4.61 -41.26
N ALA A 348 -0.33 -5.53 -40.58
CA ALA A 348 -0.99 -6.68 -41.19
C ALA A 348 -2.28 -6.32 -41.96
N LEU A 349 -2.91 -5.16 -41.67
CA LEU A 349 -4.11 -4.66 -42.35
C LEU A 349 -3.73 -3.95 -43.66
N THR A 350 -3.54 -4.69 -44.74
CA THR A 350 -3.11 -4.15 -46.04
C THR A 350 -4.26 -3.80 -47.00
N GLN A 351 -5.47 -4.30 -46.76
CA GLN A 351 -6.62 -4.11 -47.64
C GLN A 351 -7.59 -3.03 -47.13
N ASP A 352 -8.21 -2.29 -48.07
CA ASP A 352 -9.22 -1.26 -47.79
C ASP A 352 -10.40 -1.75 -46.95
N VAL A 353 -10.86 -2.98 -47.16
CA VAL A 353 -12.00 -3.58 -46.46
C VAL A 353 -11.74 -5.07 -46.30
N TYR A 354 -11.93 -5.60 -45.10
CA TYR A 354 -11.92 -7.03 -44.83
C TYR A 354 -13.33 -7.59 -44.61
N ASN A 355 -13.62 -8.73 -45.22
CA ASN A 355 -14.87 -9.46 -45.12
C ASN A 355 -14.74 -10.77 -44.34
N LYS A 356 -15.87 -11.40 -44.05
CA LYS A 356 -15.94 -12.65 -43.29
C LYS A 356 -15.10 -13.73 -43.97
N ASN A 357 -14.34 -14.47 -43.15
CA ASN A 357 -13.40 -15.53 -43.53
C ASN A 357 -12.11 -15.08 -44.22
N GLU A 358 -11.94 -13.79 -44.50
CA GLU A 358 -10.63 -13.27 -44.92
C GLU A 358 -9.66 -13.29 -43.74
N LYS A 359 -8.37 -13.32 -44.08
CA LYS A 359 -7.30 -13.62 -43.12
C LYS A 359 -6.17 -12.60 -43.20
N ILE A 360 -5.53 -12.36 -42.07
CA ILE A 360 -4.28 -11.60 -41.96
C ILE A 360 -3.29 -12.36 -41.08
N ASN A 361 -2.00 -12.16 -41.34
CA ASN A 361 -0.92 -12.68 -40.50
C ASN A 361 -0.35 -11.56 -39.65
N ILE A 362 -0.55 -11.66 -38.34
CA ILE A 362 -0.13 -10.65 -37.36
C ILE A 362 1.16 -11.13 -36.72
N LYS A 363 2.23 -10.34 -36.78
CA LYS A 363 3.49 -10.67 -36.10
C LYS A 363 3.29 -10.84 -34.59
N THR A 364 3.92 -11.86 -34.02
CA THR A 364 3.95 -12.10 -32.57
C THR A 364 5.37 -11.97 -32.05
N PHE A 365 5.46 -11.53 -30.81
CA PHE A 365 6.70 -11.25 -30.09
C PHE A 365 6.72 -12.06 -28.80
N LYS A 366 7.90 -12.35 -28.29
CA LYS A 366 8.10 -13.12 -27.06
C LYS A 366 7.85 -12.25 -25.82
N LEU A 367 7.15 -12.81 -24.83
CA LEU A 367 7.11 -12.24 -23.49
C LEU A 367 8.29 -12.77 -22.68
N GLY A 368 9.11 -11.85 -22.18
CA GLY A 368 10.19 -12.11 -21.25
C GLY A 368 9.69 -12.30 -19.83
N GLU A 369 10.53 -12.95 -19.04
CA GLU A 369 10.29 -13.25 -17.64
C GLU A 369 10.35 -11.98 -16.78
N GLU A 370 9.42 -11.86 -15.84
CA GLU A 370 9.37 -10.82 -14.82
C GLU A 370 9.11 -11.48 -13.46
N PHE A 371 9.92 -11.15 -12.47
CA PHE A 371 9.78 -11.66 -11.10
C PHE A 371 9.04 -10.64 -10.25
N LYS A 372 7.72 -10.77 -10.24
CA LYS A 372 6.84 -9.86 -9.50
C LYS A 372 6.86 -10.17 -8.02
N ARG A 373 7.21 -9.16 -7.22
CA ARG A 373 7.20 -9.23 -5.77
C ARG A 373 5.82 -9.67 -5.25
N VAL A 374 5.83 -10.58 -4.29
CA VAL A 374 4.69 -10.98 -3.49
C VAL A 374 5.01 -10.78 -2.01
N ASN A 375 4.05 -10.26 -1.26
CA ASN A 375 4.24 -9.95 0.17
C ASN A 375 3.52 -10.95 1.08
N ASN A 376 2.85 -11.95 0.52
CA ASN A 376 2.23 -13.03 1.26
C ASN A 376 2.08 -14.29 0.40
N ALA A 377 2.00 -15.44 1.05
CA ALA A 377 1.57 -16.69 0.43
C ALA A 377 1.09 -17.69 1.49
N PRO A 378 0.23 -18.66 1.13
CA PRO A 378 -0.03 -19.79 2.00
C PRO A 378 1.20 -20.70 2.09
N LEU A 379 1.24 -21.54 3.14
CA LEU A 379 2.15 -22.68 3.13
C LEU A 379 1.86 -23.55 1.90
N GLU A 380 2.90 -24.23 1.42
CA GLU A 380 2.89 -25.00 0.17
C GLU A 380 2.83 -24.18 -1.11
N GLU A 381 2.90 -22.85 -1.05
CA GLU A 381 3.07 -22.07 -2.28
C GLU A 381 4.49 -22.27 -2.87
N LYS A 382 4.60 -22.29 -4.19
CA LYS A 382 5.89 -22.26 -4.90
C LYS A 382 6.24 -20.82 -5.26
N LEU A 383 7.42 -20.37 -4.87
CA LEU A 383 7.86 -18.97 -4.94
C LEU A 383 9.30 -18.88 -5.43
N TYR A 384 9.75 -17.67 -5.71
CA TYR A 384 11.16 -17.34 -5.90
C TYR A 384 11.66 -16.49 -4.75
N LEU A 385 12.85 -16.80 -4.24
CA LEU A 385 13.66 -15.84 -3.51
C LEU A 385 14.46 -15.03 -4.52
N VAL A 386 14.34 -13.70 -4.48
CA VAL A 386 15.03 -12.80 -5.39
C VAL A 386 15.90 -11.84 -4.58
N ALA A 387 17.14 -11.62 -5.00
CA ALA A 387 17.95 -10.51 -4.54
C ALA A 387 18.51 -9.73 -5.73
N THR A 388 18.40 -8.41 -5.72
CA THR A 388 18.93 -7.53 -6.76
C THR A 388 20.22 -6.86 -6.30
N THR A 389 21.12 -6.63 -7.25
CA THR A 389 22.49 -6.21 -6.99
C THR A 389 22.96 -5.24 -8.06
N SER A 390 24.00 -4.47 -7.75
CA SER A 390 24.72 -3.62 -8.70
C SER A 390 26.20 -4.00 -8.67
N MET A 391 26.80 -4.16 -9.85
CA MET A 391 28.22 -4.48 -10.04
C MET A 391 28.69 -5.80 -9.39
N LEU A 392 27.78 -6.71 -9.04
CA LEU A 392 28.08 -8.02 -8.44
C LEU A 392 27.82 -9.20 -9.40
N GLU A 393 27.83 -8.94 -10.71
CA GLU A 393 27.57 -9.97 -11.74
C GLU A 393 28.53 -11.15 -11.62
N GLY A 394 28.00 -12.37 -11.68
CA GLY A 394 28.79 -13.60 -11.55
C GLY A 394 29.29 -13.92 -10.14
N LYS A 395 28.90 -13.16 -9.10
CA LYS A 395 29.18 -13.50 -7.70
C LYS A 395 28.12 -14.45 -7.14
N GLU A 396 28.49 -15.27 -6.15
CA GLU A 396 27.54 -16.12 -5.43
C GLU A 396 26.84 -15.30 -4.32
N ALA A 397 25.52 -15.35 -4.33
CA ALA A 397 24.65 -14.78 -3.32
C ALA A 397 24.02 -15.89 -2.47
N SER A 398 23.89 -15.63 -1.17
CA SER A 398 23.15 -16.48 -0.23
C SER A 398 21.96 -15.72 0.32
N LEU A 399 20.82 -16.40 0.45
CA LEU A 399 19.60 -15.89 1.08
C LEU A 399 19.17 -16.82 2.20
N THR A 400 18.65 -16.25 3.27
CA THR A 400 18.03 -16.97 4.37
C THR A 400 16.67 -16.37 4.69
N ILE A 401 15.73 -17.22 5.12
CA ILE A 401 14.39 -16.81 5.54
C ILE A 401 14.34 -16.86 7.06
N LYS A 402 13.91 -15.77 7.69
CA LYS A 402 13.81 -15.66 9.14
C LYS A 402 12.40 -15.30 9.58
N GLU A 403 11.97 -15.86 10.69
CA GLU A 403 10.72 -15.48 11.35
C GLU A 403 10.90 -14.19 12.14
N LYS A 404 9.96 -13.26 12.05
CA LYS A 404 9.93 -12.03 12.87
C LYS A 404 9.58 -12.37 14.31
N ASP A 405 8.43 -13.03 14.50
CA ASP A 405 7.83 -13.26 15.82
C ASP A 405 7.94 -14.70 16.30
N GLY A 406 8.32 -15.62 15.40
CA GLY A 406 8.62 -17.01 15.69
C GLY A 406 7.40 -17.87 16.00
N ILE A 407 6.30 -17.79 15.25
CA ILE A 407 5.11 -18.63 15.52
C ILE A 407 5.39 -20.09 15.14
N ILE A 408 6.15 -20.35 14.07
CA ILE A 408 6.45 -21.68 13.57
C ILE A 408 7.61 -22.32 14.35
N LYS A 409 8.80 -21.71 14.42
CA LYS A 409 9.96 -22.29 15.12
C LYS A 409 10.07 -21.85 16.59
N GLY A 410 9.20 -20.95 17.06
CA GLY A 410 9.07 -20.62 18.48
C GLY A 410 10.02 -19.53 18.99
N SER A 411 10.81 -18.90 18.12
CA SER A 411 11.70 -17.79 18.51
C SER A 411 11.87 -16.76 17.40
N ALA A 412 11.91 -15.49 17.78
CA ALA A 412 12.16 -14.37 16.87
C ALA A 412 13.57 -14.48 16.25
N GLY A 413 13.66 -14.25 14.95
CA GLY A 413 14.89 -14.37 14.15
C GLY A 413 15.29 -15.81 13.80
N ALA A 414 14.49 -16.81 14.15
CA ALA A 414 14.76 -18.20 13.79
C ALA A 414 14.75 -18.40 12.27
N LEU A 415 15.70 -19.20 11.78
CA LEU A 415 15.74 -19.62 10.37
C LEU A 415 14.57 -20.57 10.08
N LEU A 416 13.82 -20.28 9.01
CA LEU A 416 12.71 -21.11 8.56
C LEU A 416 13.22 -22.09 7.47
N PRO A 417 13.31 -23.41 7.75
CA PRO A 417 13.74 -24.39 6.76
C PRO A 417 12.63 -24.64 5.73
N VAL A 418 12.90 -24.41 4.45
CA VAL A 418 11.94 -24.67 3.36
C VAL A 418 12.60 -25.43 2.22
N LEU A 419 11.81 -25.96 1.28
CA LEU A 419 12.34 -26.73 0.17
C LEU A 419 12.88 -25.83 -0.95
N GLU A 420 14.14 -26.00 -1.32
CA GLU A 420 14.68 -25.54 -2.61
C GLU A 420 14.23 -26.52 -3.70
N ILE A 421 13.69 -25.98 -4.80
CA ILE A 421 13.19 -26.76 -5.93
C ILE A 421 13.80 -26.26 -7.26
N THR A 422 13.72 -27.07 -8.31
CA THR A 422 14.21 -26.69 -9.64
C THR A 422 13.16 -25.88 -10.43
N GLU A 423 13.58 -25.21 -11.51
CA GLU A 423 12.66 -24.52 -12.44
C GLU A 423 11.63 -25.49 -13.04
N GLU A 424 12.02 -26.72 -13.37
CA GLU A 424 11.08 -27.73 -13.88
C GLU A 424 10.04 -28.11 -12.82
N GLN A 425 10.46 -28.17 -11.55
CA GLN A 425 9.58 -28.46 -10.43
C GLN A 425 8.62 -27.30 -10.12
N MET A 426 8.94 -26.06 -10.50
CA MET A 426 8.00 -24.92 -10.39
C MET A 426 6.76 -25.11 -11.26
N GLU A 427 6.92 -25.66 -12.48
CA GLU A 427 5.83 -25.83 -13.44
C GLU A 427 5.05 -27.16 -13.26
N GLN A 428 5.60 -28.13 -12.50
CA GLN A 428 4.93 -29.42 -12.25
C GLN A 428 3.81 -29.31 -11.22
N LYS A 429 2.65 -29.91 -11.53
CA LYS A 429 1.62 -30.21 -10.52
C LYS A 429 2.11 -31.34 -9.62
N SER A 430 2.05 -31.16 -8.30
CA SER A 430 2.46 -32.15 -7.32
C SER A 430 1.74 -33.49 -7.57
N ARG A 431 2.50 -34.57 -7.77
CA ARG A 431 1.95 -35.93 -7.82
C ARG A 431 1.68 -36.39 -6.39
N SER A 432 0.58 -37.11 -6.17
CA SER A 432 0.21 -37.59 -4.84
C SER A 432 1.31 -38.48 -4.26
N GLY A 433 1.90 -38.08 -3.13
CA GLY A 433 2.81 -38.90 -2.32
C GLY A 433 4.31 -38.56 -2.41
N GLU A 434 4.76 -37.70 -3.32
CA GLU A 434 6.18 -37.31 -3.40
C GLU A 434 6.35 -35.78 -3.42
N VAL A 435 6.98 -35.25 -2.37
CA VAL A 435 7.25 -33.81 -2.22
C VAL A 435 8.64 -33.52 -2.77
N ALA A 436 8.69 -32.94 -3.96
CA ALA A 436 9.94 -32.58 -4.64
C ALA A 436 10.70 -31.46 -3.89
N GLY A 437 12.04 -31.49 -3.95
CA GLY A 437 12.92 -30.47 -3.39
C GLY A 437 13.79 -30.92 -2.22
N THR A 438 14.76 -30.07 -1.87
CA THR A 438 15.72 -30.28 -0.76
C THR A 438 15.48 -29.24 0.31
N GLU A 439 15.28 -29.67 1.56
CA GLU A 439 15.09 -28.74 2.67
C GLU A 439 16.39 -28.02 3.01
N LYS A 440 16.32 -26.69 3.06
CA LYS A 440 17.46 -25.82 3.37
C LYS A 440 17.01 -24.62 4.22
N THR A 441 17.97 -24.07 4.96
CA THR A 441 17.83 -22.79 5.69
C THR A 441 18.63 -21.66 5.03
N GLU A 442 19.58 -22.01 4.16
CA GLU A 442 20.38 -21.09 3.35
C GLU A 442 20.31 -21.52 1.88
N PHE A 443 19.98 -20.56 1.01
CA PHE A 443 19.74 -20.74 -0.41
C PHE A 443 20.81 -19.99 -1.18
N LYS A 444 21.53 -20.67 -2.08
CA LYS A 444 22.67 -20.08 -2.80
C LYS A 444 22.40 -20.04 -4.30
N GLY A 445 22.82 -18.95 -4.95
CA GLY A 445 22.70 -18.81 -6.39
C GLY A 445 23.66 -17.77 -6.94
N MET A 446 23.95 -17.86 -8.24
CA MET A 446 24.81 -16.92 -8.94
C MET A 446 24.02 -15.68 -9.37
N VAL A 447 24.61 -14.51 -9.20
CA VAL A 447 24.07 -13.25 -9.74
C VAL A 447 24.18 -13.28 -11.26
N LYS A 448 23.03 -13.18 -11.93
CA LYS A 448 22.90 -13.07 -13.38
C LYS A 448 21.94 -11.94 -13.73
N GLU A 449 22.33 -11.11 -14.69
CA GLU A 449 21.56 -9.92 -15.10
C GLU A 449 21.23 -9.01 -13.89
N GLY A 450 22.21 -8.85 -13.00
CA GLY A 450 22.10 -8.03 -11.78
C GLY A 450 21.24 -8.64 -10.67
N MET A 451 20.80 -9.90 -10.75
CA MET A 451 19.97 -10.52 -9.72
C MET A 451 20.24 -12.01 -9.51
N VAL A 452 19.93 -12.51 -8.31
CA VAL A 452 19.84 -13.94 -8.01
C VAL A 452 18.37 -14.33 -7.87
N ARG A 453 18.00 -15.52 -8.34
CA ARG A 453 16.63 -16.03 -8.37
C ARG A 453 16.68 -17.49 -7.96
N ILE A 454 16.02 -17.86 -6.86
CA ILE A 454 16.08 -19.21 -6.31
C ILE A 454 14.65 -19.75 -6.15
N PRO A 455 14.26 -20.80 -6.88
CA PRO A 455 12.94 -21.39 -6.74
C PRO A 455 12.82 -22.16 -5.41
N ILE A 456 11.73 -21.92 -4.69
CA ILE A 456 11.44 -22.54 -3.40
C ILE A 456 9.98 -23.02 -3.34
N HIS A 457 9.72 -23.95 -2.44
CA HIS A 457 8.39 -24.37 -2.05
C HIS A 457 8.23 -24.15 -0.54
N LEU A 458 7.32 -23.25 -0.16
CA LEU A 458 7.14 -22.70 1.18
C LEU A 458 6.52 -23.72 2.15
N ARG A 459 7.26 -24.78 2.44
CA ARG A 459 6.88 -25.87 3.33
C ARG A 459 8.13 -26.63 3.80
N PRO A 460 8.04 -27.38 4.91
CA PRO A 460 9.05 -28.36 5.27
C PRO A 460 8.92 -29.61 4.39
N LYS A 461 9.94 -30.48 4.46
CA LYS A 461 9.96 -31.77 3.76
C LYS A 461 8.91 -32.74 4.30
N SER A 462 8.71 -32.76 5.61
CA SER A 462 7.79 -33.67 6.29
C SER A 462 6.35 -33.15 6.27
N ASP A 463 5.40 -34.00 5.89
CA ASP A 463 3.96 -33.69 6.00
C ASP A 463 3.51 -33.54 7.46
N ASP A 464 4.12 -34.27 8.39
CA ASP A 464 3.84 -34.14 9.83
C ASP A 464 4.32 -32.79 10.37
N GLU A 465 5.51 -32.35 9.95
CA GLU A 465 6.00 -31.02 10.34
C GLU A 465 5.16 -29.92 9.70
N LEU A 466 4.76 -30.08 8.43
CA LEU A 466 3.84 -29.16 7.76
C LEU A 466 2.50 -29.06 8.50
N LYS A 467 1.97 -30.19 9.00
CA LYS A 467 0.76 -30.20 9.82
C LYS A 467 0.97 -29.41 11.12
N GLN A 468 2.10 -29.58 11.80
CA GLN A 468 2.44 -28.81 12.99
C GLN A 468 2.56 -27.30 12.68
N TRP A 469 3.15 -26.92 11.54
CA TRP A 469 3.22 -25.53 11.10
C TRP A 469 1.82 -24.96 10.91
N LYS A 470 0.95 -25.67 10.19
CA LYS A 470 -0.46 -25.27 9.97
C LYS A 470 -1.21 -25.11 11.30
N GLU A 471 -1.03 -26.04 12.24
CA GLU A 471 -1.65 -25.95 13.57
C GLU A 471 -1.15 -24.74 14.36
N LYS A 472 0.15 -24.46 14.35
CA LYS A 472 0.72 -23.27 15.01
C LYS A 472 0.19 -21.97 14.42
N LEU A 473 0.11 -21.86 13.10
CA LEU A 473 -0.48 -20.71 12.41
C LEU A 473 -1.97 -20.53 12.76
N ALA A 474 -2.72 -21.63 12.88
CA ALA A 474 -4.13 -21.58 13.24
C ALA A 474 -4.35 -21.16 14.70
N ARG A 475 -3.48 -21.60 15.61
CA ARG A 475 -3.54 -21.29 17.04
C ARG A 475 -3.05 -19.87 17.35
N GLY A 476 -2.04 -19.39 16.63
CA GLY A 476 -1.36 -18.13 16.89
C GLY A 476 -0.31 -18.25 17.99
N LYS A 477 0.17 -17.11 18.49
CA LYS A 477 1.22 -17.06 19.50
C LYS A 477 0.64 -17.28 20.89
N GLN A 478 1.31 -18.09 21.70
CA GLN A 478 0.91 -18.26 23.11
C GLN A 478 1.03 -16.92 23.84
N ASP A 479 -0.05 -16.47 24.47
CA ASP A 479 -0.21 -15.19 25.14
C ASP A 479 -0.85 -15.38 26.52
N GLY A 480 -0.05 -15.97 27.41
CA GLY A 480 -0.40 -16.20 28.81
C GLY A 480 -1.01 -17.58 29.09
N THR A 481 -1.61 -17.69 30.27
CA THR A 481 -2.18 -18.94 30.80
C THR A 481 -3.49 -18.61 31.49
N TYR A 482 -4.47 -19.50 31.35
CA TYR A 482 -5.76 -19.40 32.03
C TYR A 482 -5.84 -20.47 33.12
N THR A 483 -6.23 -20.05 34.32
CA THR A 483 -6.47 -20.95 35.45
C THR A 483 -7.97 -21.15 35.65
N TYR A 484 -8.42 -22.39 35.56
CA TYR A 484 -9.80 -22.79 35.79
C TYR A 484 -9.94 -23.45 37.17
N THR A 485 -10.92 -23.01 37.95
CA THR A 485 -11.25 -23.54 39.27
C THR A 485 -12.54 -24.36 39.22
N PHE A 486 -12.51 -25.56 39.76
CA PHE A 486 -13.66 -26.46 39.80
C PHE A 486 -14.65 -26.02 40.89
N ALA A 487 -15.85 -25.60 40.47
CA ALA A 487 -16.89 -25.15 41.39
C ALA A 487 -17.52 -26.29 42.22
N ASN A 488 -17.44 -27.54 41.74
CA ASN A 488 -17.95 -28.74 42.39
C ASN A 488 -17.01 -29.92 42.08
N GLN A 489 -17.10 -31.00 42.86
CA GLN A 489 -16.38 -32.23 42.54
C GLN A 489 -16.72 -32.70 41.13
N THR A 490 -15.69 -32.96 40.33
CA THR A 490 -15.80 -33.46 38.96
C THR A 490 -15.00 -34.75 38.86
N VAL A 491 -15.69 -35.84 38.51
CA VAL A 491 -15.08 -37.14 38.26
C VAL A 491 -14.91 -37.28 36.76
N LEU A 492 -13.67 -37.49 36.32
CA LEU A 492 -13.41 -37.87 34.94
C LEU A 492 -13.82 -39.33 34.77
N PRO A 493 -14.59 -39.66 33.72
CA PRO A 493 -15.01 -41.03 33.49
C PRO A 493 -13.83 -41.95 33.19
N ASN A 494 -13.83 -43.13 33.82
CA ASN A 494 -12.87 -44.20 33.58
C ASN A 494 -13.23 -44.95 32.29
N GLY A 495 -12.95 -44.35 31.13
CA GLY A 495 -13.10 -45.03 29.83
C GLY A 495 -13.28 -44.10 28.63
N SER A 496 -12.38 -44.25 27.65
CA SER A 496 -12.33 -43.57 26.34
C SER A 496 -11.98 -42.07 26.35
N GLY A 497 -11.02 -41.68 25.50
CA GLY A 497 -10.57 -40.29 25.38
C GLY A 497 -11.67 -39.30 25.00
N ASP A 498 -12.76 -39.77 24.39
CA ASP A 498 -13.88 -38.93 23.93
C ASP A 498 -14.65 -38.29 25.09
N GLU A 499 -14.84 -39.00 26.21
CA GLU A 499 -15.57 -38.44 27.35
C GLU A 499 -14.72 -37.42 28.12
N LYS A 500 -13.41 -37.66 28.29
CA LYS A 500 -12.48 -36.67 28.82
C LYS A 500 -12.41 -35.43 27.92
N LYS A 501 -12.45 -35.61 26.59
CA LYS A 501 -12.52 -34.50 25.61
C LYS A 501 -13.81 -33.70 25.72
N ARG A 502 -14.94 -34.36 26.01
CA ARG A 502 -16.21 -33.70 26.31
C ARG A 502 -16.12 -32.84 27.58
N VAL A 503 -15.51 -33.35 28.66
CA VAL A 503 -15.29 -32.58 29.90
C VAL A 503 -14.39 -31.36 29.63
N ALA A 504 -13.30 -31.53 28.88
CA ALA A 504 -12.44 -30.43 28.47
C ALA A 504 -13.20 -29.35 27.66
N GLY A 505 -14.10 -29.76 26.75
CA GLY A 505 -14.97 -28.84 26.01
C GLY A 505 -15.95 -28.05 26.90
N ILE A 506 -16.50 -28.69 27.94
CA ILE A 506 -17.37 -28.02 28.93
C ILE A 506 -16.57 -26.99 29.73
N ILE A 507 -15.38 -27.35 30.21
CA ILE A 507 -14.48 -26.45 30.95
C ILE A 507 -14.14 -25.22 30.10
N LEU A 508 -13.74 -25.44 28.84
CA LEU A 508 -13.41 -24.36 27.92
C LEU A 508 -14.61 -23.44 27.66
N THR A 509 -15.82 -24.00 27.53
CA THR A 509 -17.06 -23.21 27.37
C THR A 509 -17.31 -22.34 28.59
N ASN A 510 -17.17 -22.90 29.80
CA ASN A 510 -17.31 -22.13 31.04
C ASN A 510 -16.28 -21.01 31.14
N ALA A 511 -15.02 -21.27 30.77
CA ALA A 511 -13.95 -20.27 30.76
C ALA A 511 -14.22 -19.14 29.75
N ARG A 512 -14.68 -19.47 28.54
CA ARG A 512 -15.04 -18.48 27.49
C ARG A 512 -16.22 -17.59 27.87
N GLU A 513 -17.15 -18.12 28.66
CA GLU A 513 -18.37 -17.42 29.05
C GLU A 513 -18.29 -16.77 30.44
N GLY A 514 -17.23 -17.04 31.21
CA GLY A 514 -17.08 -16.53 32.58
C GLY A 514 -18.09 -17.15 33.55
N LYS A 515 -18.32 -18.46 33.44
CA LYS A 515 -19.34 -19.20 34.23
C LYS A 515 -18.71 -19.95 35.40
N ARG A 516 -19.57 -20.40 36.33
CA ARG A 516 -19.19 -21.25 37.48
C ARG A 516 -18.12 -20.62 38.38
N GLY A 517 -18.16 -19.30 38.57
CA GLY A 517 -17.18 -18.58 39.41
C GLY A 517 -15.81 -18.36 38.76
N ASN A 518 -15.66 -18.69 37.47
CA ASN A 518 -14.43 -18.44 36.72
C ASN A 518 -14.51 -17.15 35.91
N LEU A 519 -13.38 -16.44 35.77
CA LEU A 519 -13.30 -15.22 34.98
C LEU A 519 -13.47 -15.51 33.49
N LYS A 520 -14.10 -14.60 32.76
CA LYS A 520 -14.20 -14.73 31.30
C LYS A 520 -12.81 -14.61 30.66
N ILE A 521 -12.47 -15.49 29.72
CA ILE A 521 -11.27 -15.31 28.89
C ILE A 521 -11.31 -13.92 28.22
N GLU A 522 -10.17 -13.23 28.28
CA GLU A 522 -10.00 -11.88 27.75
C GLU A 522 -10.32 -11.81 26.23
N ALA A 523 -10.92 -10.70 25.80
CA ALA A 523 -11.26 -10.49 24.40
C ALA A 523 -9.99 -10.53 23.52
N GLY A 524 -10.04 -11.29 22.42
CA GLY A 524 -8.90 -11.48 21.51
C GLY A 524 -7.98 -12.64 21.87
N LYS A 525 -8.16 -13.27 23.04
CA LYS A 525 -7.46 -14.51 23.42
C LYS A 525 -8.33 -15.73 23.20
N MET A 526 -7.68 -16.86 22.92
CA MET A 526 -8.30 -18.14 22.64
C MET A 526 -7.63 -19.25 23.44
N ALA A 527 -8.36 -20.33 23.69
CA ALA A 527 -7.84 -21.58 24.20
C ALA A 527 -8.47 -22.73 23.42
N PHE A 528 -7.78 -23.87 23.39
CA PHE A 528 -8.13 -25.05 22.62
C PHE A 528 -8.51 -26.21 23.55
N VAL A 529 -9.43 -27.05 23.09
CA VAL A 529 -9.95 -28.17 23.89
C VAL A 529 -8.83 -29.16 24.22
N GLU A 530 -7.91 -29.35 23.29
CA GLU A 530 -6.74 -30.22 23.40
C GLU A 530 -5.85 -29.80 24.58
N ASP A 531 -5.60 -28.51 24.77
CA ASP A 531 -4.72 -28.05 25.85
C ASP A 531 -5.39 -28.18 27.23
N VAL A 532 -6.71 -28.01 27.28
CA VAL A 532 -7.52 -28.28 28.48
C VAL A 532 -7.54 -29.78 28.77
N TYR A 533 -7.64 -30.61 27.74
CA TYR A 533 -7.60 -32.07 27.84
C TYR A 533 -6.26 -32.54 28.42
N GLU A 534 -5.14 -32.00 27.96
CA GLU A 534 -3.80 -32.32 28.51
C GLU A 534 -3.65 -31.83 29.96
N ALA A 535 -4.22 -30.67 30.30
CA ALA A 535 -4.21 -30.16 31.68
C ALA A 535 -5.03 -31.02 32.67
N LEU A 536 -5.93 -31.89 32.17
CA LEU A 536 -6.74 -32.80 32.99
C LEU A 536 -5.99 -34.10 33.31
N THR A 537 -5.13 -34.07 34.32
CA THR A 537 -4.26 -35.20 34.72
C THR A 537 -4.80 -36.10 35.84
N LYS A 538 -5.75 -35.61 36.67
CA LYS A 538 -6.36 -36.39 37.77
C LYS A 538 -7.69 -37.03 37.35
N GLU A 539 -7.98 -38.21 37.87
CA GLU A 539 -9.31 -38.85 37.72
C GLU A 539 -10.42 -38.11 38.48
N ILE A 540 -10.09 -37.48 39.62
CA ILE A 540 -11.05 -36.75 40.45
C ILE A 540 -10.49 -35.37 40.76
N TYR A 541 -11.29 -34.33 40.49
CA TYR A 541 -11.05 -32.95 40.90
C TYR A 541 -12.05 -32.56 41.98
N ALA A 542 -11.56 -32.19 43.17
CA ALA A 542 -12.39 -31.71 44.26
C ALA A 542 -12.89 -30.27 44.00
N GLN A 543 -13.89 -29.83 44.77
CA GLN A 543 -14.28 -28.43 44.76
C GLN A 543 -13.09 -27.54 45.17
N GLY A 544 -12.80 -26.51 44.39
CA GLY A 544 -11.68 -25.60 44.61
C GLY A 544 -10.37 -26.04 43.97
N ASP A 545 -10.28 -27.27 43.44
CA ASP A 545 -9.12 -27.67 42.63
C ASP A 545 -9.00 -26.78 41.40
N THR A 546 -7.78 -26.69 40.86
CA THR A 546 -7.50 -25.89 39.67
C THR A 546 -6.73 -26.67 38.61
N ILE A 547 -6.96 -26.32 37.34
CA ILE A 547 -6.08 -26.65 36.22
C ILE A 547 -5.66 -25.36 35.51
N SER A 548 -4.52 -25.39 34.84
CA SER A 548 -4.04 -24.27 34.03
C SER A 548 -3.74 -24.74 32.61
N PHE A 549 -4.12 -23.94 31.62
CA PHE A 549 -3.89 -24.22 30.20
C PHE A 549 -3.52 -22.93 29.45
N PRO A 550 -2.72 -23.01 28.38
CA PRO A 550 -2.27 -21.85 27.62
C PRO A 550 -3.43 -21.07 27.00
N LEU A 551 -3.24 -19.75 26.94
CA LEU A 551 -4.01 -18.85 26.08
C LEU A 551 -3.17 -18.51 24.85
N TYR A 552 -3.83 -18.29 23.74
CA TYR A 552 -3.21 -17.89 22.49
C TYR A 552 -3.87 -16.63 21.98
N LYS A 553 -3.08 -15.83 21.28
CA LYS A 553 -3.55 -14.67 20.55
C LYS A 553 -3.24 -14.93 19.07
N LYS A 554 -4.28 -14.79 18.24
CA LYS A 554 -4.12 -14.96 16.80
C LYS A 554 -3.24 -13.81 16.28
N GLU A 555 -2.08 -14.17 15.76
CA GLU A 555 -1.10 -13.25 15.19
C GLU A 555 -0.67 -13.79 13.82
N LYS A 556 -0.23 -12.88 12.96
CA LYS A 556 0.28 -13.22 11.62
C LYS A 556 1.69 -13.77 11.76
N GLU A 557 2.02 -14.81 10.99
CA GLU A 557 3.42 -15.21 10.85
C GLU A 557 4.07 -14.34 9.77
N LEU A 558 5.14 -13.67 10.16
CA LEU A 558 5.79 -12.64 9.37
C LEU A 558 7.26 -13.03 9.16
N LEU A 559 7.69 -13.08 7.91
CA LEU A 559 9.04 -13.45 7.51
C LEU A 559 9.81 -12.25 6.98
N TYR A 560 11.13 -12.28 7.16
CA TYR A 560 12.06 -11.36 6.53
C TYR A 560 13.26 -12.13 5.96
N LEU A 561 14.02 -11.47 5.09
CA LEU A 561 15.14 -12.09 4.39
C LEU A 561 16.46 -11.49 4.86
N GLN A 562 17.50 -12.31 4.94
CA GLN A 562 18.88 -11.83 5.00
C GLN A 562 19.60 -12.31 3.74
N ALA A 563 20.22 -11.39 3.02
CA ALA A 563 20.95 -11.66 1.79
C ALA A 563 22.42 -11.27 1.96
N LYS A 564 23.33 -12.17 1.52
CA LYS A 564 24.77 -11.96 1.59
C LYS A 564 25.45 -12.25 0.27
N VAL A 565 26.37 -11.38 -0.14
CA VAL A 565 27.19 -11.55 -1.35
C VAL A 565 28.61 -11.11 -1.03
N GLN A 566 29.60 -11.89 -1.47
CA GLN A 566 31.01 -11.53 -1.39
C GLN A 566 31.46 -10.95 -2.73
N GLY A 567 31.68 -9.63 -2.76
CA GLY A 567 32.38 -8.94 -3.85
C GLY A 567 33.81 -8.57 -3.44
N GLU A 568 34.27 -7.40 -3.84
CA GLU A 568 35.44 -6.72 -3.26
C GLU A 568 35.25 -6.49 -1.75
N LYS A 569 34.01 -6.23 -1.32
CA LYS A 569 33.61 -6.15 0.09
C LYS A 569 32.51 -7.16 0.40
N GLN A 570 32.37 -7.52 1.67
CA GLN A 570 31.26 -8.35 2.12
C GLN A 570 29.99 -7.50 2.22
N HIS A 571 28.94 -7.91 1.53
CA HIS A 571 27.60 -7.35 1.69
C HIS A 571 26.75 -8.33 2.50
N ASP A 572 26.18 -7.87 3.62
CA ASP A 572 25.29 -8.63 4.49
C ASP A 572 24.16 -7.69 4.94
N LYS A 573 22.96 -7.88 4.42
CA LYS A 573 21.83 -6.98 4.65
C LYS A 573 20.54 -7.76 4.90
N GLU A 574 19.69 -7.19 5.75
CA GLU A 574 18.34 -7.69 5.98
C GLU A 574 17.31 -6.87 5.21
N PHE A 575 16.33 -7.55 4.64
CA PHE A 575 15.25 -7.01 3.82
C PHE A 575 13.93 -7.47 4.39
N LEU A 576 12.89 -6.68 4.15
CA LEU A 576 11.56 -6.92 4.72
C LEU A 576 11.55 -6.89 6.26
N ASN A 577 12.59 -6.32 6.88
CA ASN A 577 12.75 -6.21 8.34
C ASN A 577 12.31 -4.83 8.87
N GLN A 578 11.15 -4.36 8.41
CA GLN A 578 10.51 -3.10 8.82
C GLN A 578 9.00 -3.32 8.96
N GLU A 579 8.35 -2.62 9.90
CA GLU A 579 6.90 -2.75 10.09
C GLU A 579 6.13 -2.46 8.81
N GLY A 580 5.24 -3.39 8.44
CA GLY A 580 4.50 -3.37 7.17
C GLY A 580 5.26 -3.87 5.93
N ALA A 581 6.55 -4.18 6.03
CA ALA A 581 7.36 -4.71 4.92
C ALA A 581 7.56 -6.24 4.94
N TYR A 582 7.27 -6.89 6.07
CA TYR A 582 7.40 -8.35 6.25
C TYR A 582 6.55 -9.15 5.26
N PHE A 583 6.97 -10.37 4.97
CA PHE A 583 6.22 -11.34 4.18
C PHE A 583 5.27 -12.15 5.08
N GLU A 584 3.96 -12.17 4.78
CA GLU A 584 2.96 -12.87 5.60
C GLU A 584 2.73 -14.32 5.15
N VAL A 585 2.87 -15.28 6.06
CA VAL A 585 2.56 -16.70 5.84
C VAL A 585 1.13 -17.00 6.24
N GLY A 586 0.37 -17.66 5.36
CA GLY A 586 -0.93 -18.25 5.68
C GLY A 586 -2.14 -17.61 5.00
N LYS A 587 -1.95 -16.61 4.13
CA LYS A 587 -3.06 -16.03 3.36
C LYS A 587 -3.24 -16.78 2.03
N LYS A 588 -4.23 -17.68 1.95
CA LYS A 588 -4.79 -18.11 0.66
C LYS A 588 -5.67 -16.98 0.11
N CYS A 589 -5.69 -16.79 -1.21
CA CYS A 589 -6.52 -15.77 -1.86
C CYS A 589 -8.01 -16.13 -1.73
N GLU A 590 -8.64 -15.93 -0.58
CA GLU A 590 -9.98 -16.48 -0.28
C GLU A 590 -11.14 -15.79 -1.00
N CYS A 591 -10.90 -14.85 -1.91
CA CYS A 591 -11.98 -14.13 -2.59
C CYS A 591 -12.92 -15.07 -3.36
N GLU A 592 -12.36 -16.04 -4.08
CA GLU A 592 -13.17 -16.98 -4.85
C GLU A 592 -13.86 -17.98 -3.93
N GLU A 593 -13.19 -18.45 -2.88
CA GLU A 593 -13.74 -19.31 -1.84
C GLU A 593 -14.91 -18.64 -1.12
N ARG A 594 -14.79 -17.35 -0.78
CA ARG A 594 -15.87 -16.54 -0.19
C ARG A 594 -17.09 -16.46 -1.10
N ILE A 595 -16.89 -16.34 -2.40
CA ILE A 595 -17.99 -16.30 -3.38
C ILE A 595 -18.62 -17.69 -3.56
N ARG A 596 -17.81 -18.74 -3.71
CA ARG A 596 -18.28 -20.13 -3.81
C ARG A 596 -19.04 -20.56 -2.56
N ALA A 597 -18.57 -20.17 -1.37
CA ALA A 597 -19.27 -20.38 -0.11
C ALA A 597 -20.64 -19.70 -0.11
N PHE A 598 -20.72 -18.45 -0.58
CA PHE A 598 -21.99 -17.73 -0.70
C PHE A 598 -22.96 -18.39 -1.70
N MET A 599 -22.46 -18.89 -2.82
CA MET A 599 -23.24 -19.66 -3.80
C MET A 599 -23.81 -20.94 -3.17
N ARG A 600 -23.02 -21.66 -2.36
CA ARG A 600 -23.51 -22.83 -1.59
C ARG A 600 -24.55 -22.44 -0.55
N THR A 601 -24.40 -21.29 0.11
CA THR A 601 -25.41 -20.74 1.03
C THR A 601 -26.75 -20.47 0.33
N ILE A 602 -26.72 -19.92 -0.89
CA ILE A 602 -27.95 -19.73 -1.70
C ILE A 602 -28.61 -21.09 -1.98
N ARG A 603 -27.84 -22.11 -2.37
CA ARG A 603 -28.37 -23.45 -2.63
C ARG A 603 -29.04 -24.07 -1.39
N ILE A 604 -28.49 -23.85 -0.20
CA ILE A 604 -29.16 -24.28 1.05
C ILE A 604 -30.49 -23.55 1.27
N ALA A 605 -30.51 -22.23 1.09
CA ALA A 605 -31.72 -21.44 1.28
C ALA A 605 -32.84 -21.89 0.30
N GLU A 606 -32.47 -22.15 -0.95
CA GLU A 606 -33.37 -22.66 -1.99
C GLU A 606 -33.71 -24.16 -1.85
N GLY A 607 -33.02 -24.90 -0.97
CA GLY A 607 -33.26 -26.33 -0.74
C GLY A 607 -32.67 -27.27 -1.79
N THR A 608 -31.69 -26.79 -2.56
CA THR A 608 -30.99 -27.48 -3.66
C THR A 608 -29.53 -27.80 -3.32
N GLY A 609 -29.08 -27.47 -2.10
CA GLY A 609 -27.71 -27.67 -1.63
C GLY A 609 -27.45 -29.06 -1.04
N GLU A 610 -26.32 -29.16 -0.33
CA GLU A 610 -25.78 -30.40 0.24
C GLU A 610 -26.48 -30.88 1.52
N TYR A 611 -27.41 -30.10 2.07
CA TYR A 611 -28.24 -30.49 3.20
C TYR A 611 -29.72 -30.40 2.86
N GLN A 612 -30.52 -31.28 3.46
CA GLN A 612 -31.98 -31.15 3.42
C GLN A 612 -32.41 -29.85 4.11
N LYS A 613 -33.28 -29.06 3.47
CA LYS A 613 -33.66 -27.73 3.96
C LYS A 613 -34.20 -27.79 5.41
N GLY A 614 -33.58 -27.01 6.29
CA GLY A 614 -33.94 -26.95 7.72
C GLY A 614 -33.32 -28.04 8.60
N THR A 615 -32.51 -28.95 8.05
CA THR A 615 -31.74 -29.95 8.80
C THR A 615 -30.27 -29.95 8.34
N LYS A 616 -29.39 -30.65 9.07
CA LYS A 616 -28.01 -30.92 8.63
C LYS A 616 -27.84 -32.33 8.04
N ASN A 617 -28.94 -32.97 7.62
CA ASN A 617 -28.86 -34.29 7.00
C ASN A 617 -28.30 -34.14 5.57
N PRO A 618 -27.22 -34.87 5.22
CA PRO A 618 -26.62 -34.78 3.89
C PRO A 618 -27.60 -35.16 2.78
N ARG A 619 -27.50 -34.47 1.64
CA ARG A 619 -28.18 -34.77 0.38
C ARG A 619 -27.16 -34.66 -0.75
N ASN A 620 -27.31 -35.47 -1.79
CA ASN A 620 -26.50 -35.32 -3.00
C ASN A 620 -26.72 -33.92 -3.62
N PRO A 621 -25.72 -33.01 -3.59
CA PRO A 621 -25.86 -31.65 -4.08
C PRO A 621 -26.07 -31.60 -5.61
N GLN A 622 -25.62 -32.62 -6.35
CA GLN A 622 -25.76 -32.66 -7.81
C GLN A 622 -27.22 -32.68 -8.27
N LEU A 623 -28.12 -33.23 -7.45
CA LEU A 623 -29.56 -33.21 -7.73
C LEU A 623 -30.14 -31.78 -7.75
N GLY A 624 -29.46 -30.82 -7.10
CA GLY A 624 -29.86 -29.41 -7.11
C GLY A 624 -29.92 -28.81 -8.52
N TYR A 625 -28.96 -29.17 -9.38
CA TYR A 625 -28.88 -28.65 -10.76
C TYR A 625 -30.03 -29.09 -11.66
N THR A 626 -30.77 -30.12 -11.27
CA THR A 626 -31.94 -30.65 -12.00
C THR A 626 -33.24 -30.45 -11.24
N THR A 627 -33.24 -29.73 -10.11
CA THR A 627 -34.43 -29.58 -9.25
C THR A 627 -35.41 -28.53 -9.78
N TRP A 628 -36.70 -28.88 -9.83
CA TRP A 628 -37.79 -27.95 -10.10
C TRP A 628 -38.25 -27.18 -8.85
N PHE A 629 -38.82 -25.99 -9.05
CA PHE A 629 -39.62 -25.34 -8.01
C PHE A 629 -40.69 -26.28 -7.46
N SER A 630 -40.84 -26.30 -6.14
CA SER A 630 -41.78 -27.13 -5.35
C SER A 630 -41.60 -28.65 -5.41
N GLY A 631 -40.56 -29.17 -6.06
CA GLY A 631 -40.37 -30.60 -6.26
C GLY A 631 -39.55 -31.28 -5.17
N GLY A 632 -40.19 -31.75 -4.10
CA GLY A 632 -39.68 -32.92 -3.39
C GLY A 632 -39.69 -34.13 -4.33
N GLY A 633 -38.63 -34.34 -5.10
CA GLY A 633 -38.39 -35.58 -5.87
C GLY A 633 -38.58 -35.55 -7.39
N ASN A 634 -38.89 -34.41 -8.02
CA ASN A 634 -38.94 -34.31 -9.48
C ASN A 634 -37.72 -33.56 -10.02
N ASN A 635 -37.04 -34.16 -11.01
CA ASN A 635 -35.88 -33.60 -11.67
C ASN A 635 -36.15 -33.46 -13.18
N PHE A 636 -35.61 -32.42 -13.82
CA PHE A 636 -35.55 -32.36 -15.28
C PHE A 636 -34.26 -33.01 -15.80
N SER A 637 -34.30 -33.56 -17.01
CA SER A 637 -33.17 -34.25 -17.64
C SER A 637 -32.45 -33.42 -18.70
N ASP A 638 -33.14 -32.48 -19.35
CA ASP A 638 -32.53 -31.62 -20.37
C ASP A 638 -31.83 -30.42 -19.71
N LEU A 639 -30.49 -30.43 -19.77
CA LEU A 639 -29.63 -29.35 -19.29
C LEU A 639 -29.19 -28.40 -20.41
N SER A 640 -29.64 -28.59 -21.65
CA SER A 640 -29.24 -27.73 -22.77
C SER A 640 -29.82 -26.31 -22.64
N THR A 641 -30.98 -26.17 -21.97
CA THR A 641 -31.67 -24.89 -21.76
C THR A 641 -32.47 -24.89 -20.46
N HIS A 642 -32.86 -23.69 -19.99
CA HIS A 642 -33.77 -23.57 -18.86
C HIS A 642 -35.12 -24.23 -19.22
N PRO A 643 -35.72 -25.02 -18.32
CA PRO A 643 -36.89 -25.82 -18.70
C PRO A 643 -38.19 -25.02 -18.91
N GLN A 644 -38.22 -23.76 -18.49
CA GLN A 644 -39.32 -22.79 -18.70
C GLN A 644 -40.72 -23.24 -18.20
N THR A 645 -40.80 -24.35 -17.45
CA THR A 645 -42.09 -24.92 -17.01
C THR A 645 -42.49 -24.33 -15.67
N ILE A 646 -43.76 -23.93 -15.54
CA ILE A 646 -44.33 -23.40 -14.29
C ILE A 646 -44.86 -24.55 -13.45
N ASN A 647 -44.30 -24.72 -12.26
CA ASN A 647 -44.77 -25.70 -11.27
C ASN A 647 -45.38 -24.99 -10.06
N CYS A 648 -46.31 -25.65 -9.38
CA CYS A 648 -46.98 -25.10 -8.20
C CYS A 648 -46.67 -25.93 -6.96
N ASN A 649 -46.58 -25.26 -5.81
CA ASN A 649 -46.44 -25.93 -4.52
C ASN A 649 -47.57 -26.92 -4.23
N SER A 650 -47.38 -27.81 -3.25
CA SER A 650 -48.35 -28.87 -2.91
C SER A 650 -49.75 -28.34 -2.59
N THR A 651 -49.85 -27.12 -2.07
CA THR A 651 -51.11 -26.42 -1.76
C THR A 651 -51.70 -25.66 -2.96
N LYS A 652 -51.01 -25.64 -4.11
CA LYS A 652 -51.34 -24.87 -5.33
C LYS A 652 -51.56 -23.36 -5.11
N THR A 653 -51.03 -22.82 -4.02
CA THR A 653 -51.14 -21.40 -3.66
C THR A 653 -50.04 -20.54 -4.25
N LEU A 654 -48.94 -21.16 -4.69
CA LEU A 654 -47.81 -20.47 -5.31
C LEU A 654 -47.27 -21.29 -6.48
N CYS A 655 -47.16 -20.65 -7.64
CA CYS A 655 -46.61 -21.24 -8.85
C CYS A 655 -45.41 -20.44 -9.33
N SER A 656 -44.36 -21.13 -9.79
CA SER A 656 -43.12 -20.51 -10.25
C SER A 656 -42.45 -21.37 -11.33
N SER A 657 -41.75 -20.71 -12.25
CA SER A 657 -40.88 -21.35 -13.24
C SER A 657 -39.46 -21.56 -12.76
N ALA A 658 -39.16 -21.28 -11.49
CA ALA A 658 -37.82 -21.44 -10.94
C ALA A 658 -37.30 -22.87 -11.09
N ALA A 659 -36.04 -23.00 -11.52
CA ALA A 659 -35.40 -24.29 -11.72
C ALA A 659 -33.89 -24.25 -11.44
N GLY A 660 -33.31 -25.43 -11.25
CA GLY A 660 -31.87 -25.63 -11.10
C GLY A 660 -31.33 -25.24 -9.72
N ALA A 661 -30.01 -25.28 -9.59
CA ALA A 661 -29.31 -25.15 -8.30
C ALA A 661 -29.60 -23.82 -7.60
N TYR A 662 -29.84 -22.75 -8.36
CA TYR A 662 -30.10 -21.41 -7.83
C TYR A 662 -31.54 -20.94 -8.00
N GLN A 663 -32.45 -21.87 -8.38
CA GLN A 663 -33.87 -21.57 -8.59
C GLN A 663 -34.09 -20.34 -9.49
N ILE A 664 -33.37 -20.29 -10.62
CA ILE A 664 -33.41 -19.17 -11.57
C ILE A 664 -34.78 -19.17 -12.26
N MET A 665 -35.44 -18.01 -12.34
CA MET A 665 -36.71 -17.87 -13.03
C MET A 665 -36.53 -17.92 -14.55
N GLY A 666 -37.48 -18.51 -15.27
CA GLY A 666 -37.43 -18.61 -16.73
C GLY A 666 -37.30 -17.28 -17.48
N TRP A 667 -38.03 -16.25 -17.04
CA TRP A 667 -37.91 -14.90 -17.61
C TRP A 667 -36.54 -14.27 -17.31
N LYS A 668 -35.93 -14.60 -16.16
CA LYS A 668 -34.61 -14.10 -15.79
C LYS A 668 -33.53 -14.77 -16.64
N PHE A 669 -33.68 -16.07 -16.91
CA PHE A 669 -32.82 -16.79 -17.85
C PHE A 669 -32.85 -16.15 -19.24
N ASP A 670 -34.04 -15.82 -19.75
CA ASP A 670 -34.18 -15.16 -21.05
C ASP A 670 -33.55 -13.76 -21.06
N GLU A 671 -33.77 -12.95 -20.01
CA GLU A 671 -33.14 -11.63 -19.86
C GLU A 671 -31.61 -11.72 -19.93
N LEU A 672 -31.02 -12.70 -19.24
CA LEU A 672 -29.57 -12.90 -19.24
C LEU A 672 -29.05 -13.39 -20.59
N ASN A 673 -29.90 -14.00 -21.42
CA ASN A 673 -29.59 -14.46 -22.78
C ASN A 673 -29.86 -13.41 -23.86
N GLY A 674 -30.07 -12.15 -23.48
CA GLY A 674 -30.22 -11.03 -24.41
C GLY A 674 -31.64 -10.83 -24.95
N TYR A 675 -32.65 -11.46 -24.34
CA TYR A 675 -34.04 -11.20 -24.66
C TYR A 675 -34.58 -10.01 -23.86
N LEU A 676 -35.55 -9.28 -24.42
CA LEU A 676 -36.26 -8.22 -23.75
C LEU A 676 -37.42 -8.82 -22.94
N ILE A 677 -37.67 -8.28 -21.75
CA ILE A 677 -38.77 -8.72 -20.89
C ILE A 677 -39.79 -7.60 -20.78
N GLU A 678 -41.00 -7.85 -21.29
CA GLU A 678 -42.14 -6.93 -21.17
C GLU A 678 -43.07 -7.37 -20.05
N LYS A 679 -43.51 -6.43 -19.21
CA LYS A 679 -44.47 -6.70 -18.14
C LYS A 679 -45.90 -6.48 -18.63
N HIS A 680 -46.72 -7.52 -18.60
CA HIS A 680 -48.13 -7.50 -19.01
C HIS A 680 -49.00 -8.07 -17.90
N ASN A 681 -49.88 -7.27 -17.28
CA ASN A 681 -50.88 -7.71 -16.30
C ASN A 681 -50.38 -8.75 -15.28
N ASN A 682 -49.29 -8.43 -14.58
CA ASN A 682 -48.60 -9.30 -13.59
C ASN A 682 -47.90 -10.56 -14.13
N THR A 683 -47.75 -10.69 -15.45
CA THR A 683 -46.94 -11.71 -16.13
C THR A 683 -45.80 -11.08 -16.92
N TYR A 684 -44.73 -11.84 -17.15
CA TYR A 684 -43.59 -11.41 -17.94
C TYR A 684 -43.62 -12.11 -19.30
N LYS A 685 -43.50 -11.34 -20.39
CA LYS A 685 -43.42 -11.86 -21.74
C LYS A 685 -42.01 -11.63 -22.29
N THR A 686 -41.38 -12.70 -22.73
CA THR A 686 -40.09 -12.65 -23.42
C THR A 686 -40.28 -12.20 -24.87
N VAL A 687 -39.51 -11.21 -25.30
CA VAL A 687 -39.52 -10.64 -26.65
C VAL A 687 -38.10 -10.68 -27.21
N ARG A 688 -37.95 -11.20 -28.43
CA ARG A 688 -36.67 -11.16 -29.14
C ARG A 688 -36.40 -9.73 -29.60
N PRO A 689 -35.23 -9.13 -29.31
CA PRO A 689 -34.92 -7.79 -29.77
C PRO A 689 -34.84 -7.76 -31.30
N LEU A 690 -35.30 -6.65 -31.90
CA LEU A 690 -35.25 -6.42 -33.36
C LEU A 690 -33.81 -6.35 -33.88
N ILE A 691 -32.86 -5.90 -33.03
CA ILE A 691 -31.43 -5.82 -33.33
C ILE A 691 -30.70 -6.56 -32.22
N TYR A 692 -29.88 -7.53 -32.59
CA TYR A 692 -29.04 -8.25 -31.63
C TYR A 692 -27.98 -7.31 -31.05
N ASN A 693 -27.91 -7.23 -29.71
CA ASN A 693 -26.87 -6.50 -29.00
C ASN A 693 -26.12 -7.46 -28.07
N GLU A 694 -24.84 -7.71 -28.39
CA GLU A 694 -23.97 -8.59 -27.62
C GLU A 694 -23.74 -8.10 -26.18
N ASP A 695 -23.80 -6.78 -25.93
CA ASP A 695 -23.66 -6.21 -24.58
C ASP A 695 -24.83 -6.57 -23.66
N THR A 696 -26.00 -6.86 -24.24
CA THR A 696 -27.19 -7.29 -23.50
C THR A 696 -27.27 -8.81 -23.31
N ASP A 697 -26.51 -9.59 -24.08
CA ASP A 697 -26.43 -11.05 -23.99
C ASP A 697 -25.32 -11.47 -23.00
N LEU A 698 -25.60 -11.25 -21.71
CA LEU A 698 -24.64 -11.49 -20.63
C LEU A 698 -24.24 -12.97 -20.53
N ALA A 699 -25.14 -13.89 -20.86
CA ALA A 699 -24.84 -15.31 -20.90
C ALA A 699 -23.79 -15.63 -21.98
N LYS A 700 -23.79 -14.94 -23.12
CA LYS A 700 -22.70 -15.06 -24.10
C LYS A 700 -21.42 -14.41 -23.59
N LYS A 701 -21.51 -13.19 -23.05
CA LYS A 701 -20.37 -12.41 -22.55
C LYS A 701 -19.56 -13.17 -21.50
N TYR A 702 -20.23 -13.86 -20.57
CA TYR A 702 -19.61 -14.57 -19.46
C TYR A 702 -19.63 -16.11 -19.62
N ASN A 703 -19.68 -16.61 -20.86
CA ASN A 703 -19.58 -18.04 -21.18
C ASN A 703 -20.55 -18.94 -20.37
N ALA A 704 -21.80 -18.50 -20.25
CA ALA A 704 -22.87 -19.08 -19.45
C ALA A 704 -24.09 -19.49 -20.30
N LYS A 705 -23.89 -19.77 -21.60
CA LYS A 705 -24.95 -20.23 -22.51
C LYS A 705 -25.47 -21.62 -22.13
N GLY A 706 -26.75 -21.85 -22.35
CA GLY A 706 -27.44 -23.10 -21.97
C GLY A 706 -27.71 -23.19 -20.46
N PHE A 707 -27.99 -24.39 -19.95
CA PHE A 707 -28.40 -24.58 -18.55
C PHE A 707 -27.74 -25.80 -17.88
N SER A 708 -26.53 -26.15 -18.35
CA SER A 708 -25.66 -27.12 -17.69
C SER A 708 -25.23 -26.63 -16.31
N GLU A 709 -24.58 -27.48 -15.54
CA GLU A 709 -24.19 -27.17 -14.17
C GLU A 709 -23.24 -25.97 -14.09
N ILE A 710 -22.23 -25.93 -14.97
CA ILE A 710 -21.33 -24.78 -15.11
C ILE A 710 -22.08 -23.52 -15.58
N SER A 711 -23.05 -23.66 -16.48
CA SER A 711 -23.85 -22.51 -16.95
C SER A 711 -24.73 -21.96 -15.83
N GLN A 712 -25.33 -22.82 -15.01
CA GLN A 712 -26.10 -22.39 -13.83
C GLN A 712 -25.22 -21.65 -12.80
N ASP A 713 -24.02 -22.15 -12.52
CA ASP A 713 -23.06 -21.47 -11.63
C ASP A 713 -22.68 -20.09 -12.17
N ARG A 714 -22.37 -19.99 -13.47
CA ARG A 714 -22.03 -18.71 -14.11
C ARG A 714 -23.21 -17.76 -14.19
N LEU A 715 -24.42 -18.25 -14.47
CA LEU A 715 -25.63 -17.42 -14.43
C LEU A 715 -25.86 -16.84 -13.03
N CYS A 716 -25.61 -17.62 -11.98
CA CYS A 716 -25.63 -17.12 -10.59
C CYS A 716 -24.61 -15.99 -10.39
N LEU A 717 -23.36 -16.16 -10.85
CA LEU A 717 -22.32 -15.13 -10.79
C LEU A 717 -22.70 -13.84 -11.55
N ILE A 718 -23.33 -13.96 -12.73
CA ILE A 718 -23.87 -12.82 -13.48
C ILE A 718 -24.91 -12.08 -12.62
N ILE A 719 -25.81 -12.81 -11.97
CA ILE A 719 -26.86 -12.22 -11.11
C ILE A 719 -26.23 -11.51 -9.91
N LEU A 720 -25.25 -12.13 -9.24
CA LEU A 720 -24.52 -11.51 -8.11
C LEU A 720 -23.81 -10.22 -8.55
N THR A 721 -23.22 -10.24 -9.75
CA THR A 721 -22.54 -9.08 -10.35
C THR A 721 -23.52 -7.95 -10.66
N LYS A 722 -24.63 -8.23 -11.38
CA LYS A 722 -25.62 -7.20 -11.75
C LYS A 722 -26.26 -6.52 -10.54
N ASN A 723 -26.38 -7.23 -9.42
CA ASN A 723 -27.00 -6.71 -8.19
C ASN A 723 -25.97 -6.12 -7.22
N ASN A 724 -24.69 -5.95 -7.64
CA ASN A 724 -23.62 -5.39 -6.82
C ASN A 724 -23.43 -6.11 -5.46
N ILE A 725 -23.56 -7.44 -5.47
CA ILE A 725 -23.45 -8.29 -4.27
C ILE A 725 -22.00 -8.73 -4.05
N ILE A 726 -21.26 -9.03 -5.14
CA ILE A 726 -19.87 -9.51 -5.08
C ILE A 726 -18.97 -8.65 -4.18
N PRO A 727 -18.96 -7.30 -4.28
CA PRO A 727 -18.13 -6.49 -3.39
C PRO A 727 -18.43 -6.67 -1.89
N SER A 728 -19.69 -6.92 -1.53
CA SER A 728 -20.07 -7.13 -0.13
C SER A 728 -19.52 -8.45 0.41
N ILE A 729 -19.53 -9.50 -0.44
CA ILE A 729 -18.95 -10.81 -0.13
C ILE A 729 -17.42 -10.70 0.00
N LEU A 730 -16.76 -10.03 -0.96
CA LEU A 730 -15.32 -9.85 -0.99
C LEU A 730 -14.81 -9.06 0.23
N ASN A 731 -15.59 -8.08 0.70
CA ASN A 731 -15.25 -7.29 1.88
C ASN A 731 -15.62 -7.98 3.22
N GLY A 732 -16.11 -9.22 3.19
CA GLY A 732 -16.52 -9.95 4.39
C GLY A 732 -17.83 -9.49 5.02
N ASN A 733 -18.56 -8.56 4.39
CA ASN A 733 -19.87 -8.07 4.83
C ASN A 733 -20.99 -9.03 4.37
N VAL A 734 -20.96 -10.28 4.85
CA VAL A 734 -21.86 -11.35 4.39
C VAL A 734 -23.32 -11.04 4.71
N GLU A 735 -23.61 -10.41 5.84
CA GLU A 735 -24.98 -9.99 6.21
C GLU A 735 -25.54 -8.93 5.24
N GLU A 736 -24.68 -8.00 4.79
CA GLU A 736 -25.05 -7.02 3.76
C GLU A 736 -25.29 -7.70 2.42
N ALA A 737 -24.44 -8.66 2.05
CA ALA A 737 -24.59 -9.47 0.84
C ALA A 737 -25.93 -10.23 0.84
N ILE A 738 -26.30 -10.86 1.97
CA ILE A 738 -27.60 -11.54 2.15
C ILE A 738 -28.75 -10.53 1.99
N ASN A 739 -28.63 -9.35 2.59
CA ASN A 739 -29.66 -8.31 2.50
C ASN A 739 -29.86 -7.77 1.09
N LYS A 740 -28.81 -7.69 0.27
CA LYS A 740 -28.90 -7.33 -1.15
C LYS A 740 -29.46 -8.48 -2.00
N ALA A 741 -29.12 -9.72 -1.65
CA ALA A 741 -29.52 -10.92 -2.37
C ALA A 741 -31.00 -11.32 -2.16
N LYS A 742 -31.62 -10.95 -1.04
CA LYS A 742 -32.99 -11.38 -0.67
C LYS A 742 -34.10 -10.93 -1.64
N GLY A 743 -33.87 -9.91 -2.45
CA GLY A 743 -34.80 -9.46 -3.50
C GLY A 743 -34.78 -10.37 -4.73
N VAL A 744 -33.72 -11.16 -4.89
CA VAL A 744 -33.54 -12.14 -5.98
C VAL A 744 -33.94 -13.53 -5.50
N TRP A 745 -33.43 -13.95 -4.34
CA TRP A 745 -33.72 -15.24 -3.72
C TRP A 745 -34.58 -15.02 -2.47
N VAL A 746 -35.88 -15.21 -2.64
CA VAL A 746 -36.89 -14.94 -1.60
C VAL A 746 -36.78 -15.90 -0.41
N SER A 747 -36.03 -16.99 -0.54
CA SER A 747 -35.74 -17.92 0.56
C SER A 747 -34.75 -17.37 1.60
N LEU A 748 -33.98 -16.32 1.25
CA LEU A 748 -33.00 -15.72 2.14
C LEU A 748 -33.65 -14.91 3.28
N PRO A 749 -32.93 -14.73 4.41
CA PRO A 749 -33.43 -14.00 5.57
C PRO A 749 -33.99 -12.61 5.24
N GLY A 750 -35.16 -12.29 5.79
CA GLY A 750 -35.75 -10.95 5.75
C GLY A 750 -36.42 -10.56 4.41
N ALA A 751 -36.66 -11.52 3.51
CA ALA A 751 -37.52 -11.31 2.34
C ALA A 751 -39.00 -11.24 2.73
N THR A 752 -39.78 -10.40 2.05
CA THR A 752 -41.20 -10.11 2.40
C THR A 752 -42.22 -10.74 1.45
N ALA A 753 -41.78 -11.55 0.46
CA ALA A 753 -42.63 -12.06 -0.62
C ALA A 753 -43.35 -13.40 -0.30
N GLY A 754 -43.77 -13.60 0.95
CA GLY A 754 -44.75 -14.62 1.33
C GLY A 754 -44.27 -16.09 1.39
N GLN A 755 -42.96 -16.36 1.25
CA GLN A 755 -42.37 -17.69 1.49
C GLN A 755 -41.68 -17.77 2.87
N PRO A 756 -41.58 -18.97 3.48
CA PRO A 756 -40.76 -19.16 4.67
C PRO A 756 -39.29 -18.81 4.40
N THR A 757 -38.76 -17.84 5.15
CA THR A 757 -37.36 -17.40 5.05
C THR A 757 -36.47 -18.13 6.06
N ALA A 758 -35.21 -18.33 5.71
CA ALA A 758 -34.21 -18.81 6.68
C ALA A 758 -33.94 -17.77 7.78
N LYS A 759 -33.42 -18.23 8.93
CA LYS A 759 -32.95 -17.32 9.98
C LYS A 759 -31.54 -16.82 9.62
N MET A 760 -31.28 -15.52 9.84
CA MET A 760 -29.98 -14.90 9.55
C MET A 760 -28.81 -15.66 10.18
N LYS A 761 -28.94 -16.04 11.44
CA LYS A 761 -27.92 -16.81 12.17
C LYS A 761 -27.60 -18.13 11.47
N ASP A 762 -28.61 -18.93 11.17
CA ASP A 762 -28.42 -20.25 10.54
C ASP A 762 -27.79 -20.10 9.14
N THR A 763 -28.19 -19.06 8.38
CA THR A 763 -27.60 -18.74 7.07
C THR A 763 -26.11 -18.37 7.16
N LEU A 764 -25.72 -17.58 8.17
CA LEU A 764 -24.32 -17.24 8.43
C LEU A 764 -23.51 -18.46 8.89
N ASP A 765 -24.08 -19.32 9.74
CA ASP A 765 -23.44 -20.56 10.19
C ASP A 765 -23.12 -21.48 8.99
N TYR A 766 -24.07 -21.64 8.05
CA TYR A 766 -23.81 -22.37 6.80
C TYR A 766 -22.76 -21.70 5.93
N TYR A 767 -22.78 -20.37 5.81
CA TYR A 767 -21.76 -19.64 5.03
C TYR A 767 -20.35 -19.89 5.56
N TYR A 768 -20.12 -19.75 6.87
CA TYR A 768 -18.79 -19.95 7.44
C TYR A 768 -18.35 -21.41 7.39
N GLU A 769 -19.28 -22.36 7.52
CA GLU A 769 -18.99 -23.78 7.30
C GLU A 769 -18.54 -24.05 5.85
N PHE A 770 -19.25 -23.52 4.86
CA PHE A 770 -18.88 -23.70 3.44
C PHE A 770 -17.61 -22.95 3.07
N LEU A 771 -17.37 -21.78 3.66
CA LEU A 771 -16.11 -21.07 3.47
C LEU A 771 -14.94 -21.94 3.90
N GLN A 772 -15.04 -22.62 5.04
CA GLN A 772 -14.00 -23.54 5.48
C GLN A 772 -13.80 -24.69 4.49
N LYS A 773 -14.88 -25.33 4.03
CA LYS A 773 -14.79 -26.40 3.01
C LYS A 773 -14.16 -25.93 1.70
N GLU A 774 -14.53 -24.74 1.22
CA GLU A 774 -13.95 -24.14 0.01
C GLU A 774 -12.45 -23.80 0.19
N LEU A 775 -12.05 -23.33 1.37
CA LEU A 775 -10.65 -23.11 1.73
C LEU A 775 -9.85 -24.42 1.69
N ASP A 776 -10.45 -25.51 2.18
CA ASP A 776 -9.89 -26.86 2.20
C ASP A 776 -9.92 -27.55 0.81
N GLY A 777 -10.47 -26.89 -0.22
CA GLY A 777 -10.59 -27.42 -1.58
C GLY A 777 -11.74 -28.41 -1.79
N ASP A 778 -12.61 -28.57 -0.80
CA ASP A 778 -13.82 -29.38 -0.87
C ASP A 778 -14.98 -28.55 -1.46
N THR A 779 -15.10 -28.58 -2.78
CA THR A 779 -16.16 -27.90 -3.53
C THR A 779 -17.05 -28.85 -4.32
N ASN A 780 -18.34 -28.54 -4.36
CA ASN A 780 -19.35 -29.23 -5.19
C ASN A 780 -19.95 -28.32 -6.27
N LEU A 781 -19.23 -27.23 -6.58
CA LEU A 781 -19.53 -26.33 -7.67
C LEU A 781 -18.71 -26.73 -8.91
N HIS A 782 -19.22 -26.38 -10.08
CA HIS A 782 -18.60 -26.69 -11.37
C HIS A 782 -17.77 -25.52 -11.90
N VAL A 783 -17.97 -24.31 -11.36
CA VAL A 783 -17.10 -23.16 -11.64
C VAL A 783 -15.67 -23.41 -11.14
N LYS A 784 -14.69 -23.28 -12.04
CA LYS A 784 -13.27 -23.51 -11.76
C LYS A 784 -12.62 -22.26 -11.17
N SER A 785 -11.52 -22.45 -10.44
CA SER A 785 -10.73 -21.33 -9.92
C SER A 785 -10.23 -20.41 -11.05
N GLY A 786 -10.11 -19.11 -10.77
CA GLY A 786 -9.79 -18.05 -11.73
C GLY A 786 -11.02 -17.39 -12.36
N PHE A 787 -12.24 -17.75 -11.94
CA PHE A 787 -13.47 -17.21 -12.50
C PHE A 787 -13.65 -15.73 -12.18
N LEU A 788 -13.12 -15.22 -11.07
CA LEU A 788 -13.44 -13.87 -10.59
C LEU A 788 -12.99 -12.77 -11.57
N GLU A 789 -11.83 -12.97 -12.20
CA GLU A 789 -11.29 -12.07 -13.23
C GLU A 789 -12.21 -12.00 -14.46
N GLU A 790 -12.84 -13.12 -14.85
CA GLU A 790 -13.80 -13.16 -15.97
C GLU A 790 -14.99 -12.20 -15.73
N PHE A 791 -15.33 -11.91 -14.48
CA PHE A 791 -16.43 -11.02 -14.08
C PHE A 791 -15.99 -9.58 -13.80
N GLY A 792 -14.74 -9.23 -14.10
CA GLY A 792 -14.21 -7.87 -13.91
C GLY A 792 -13.91 -7.53 -12.45
N TYR A 793 -13.69 -8.54 -11.62
CA TYR A 793 -13.26 -8.37 -10.23
C TYR A 793 -11.85 -8.92 -10.05
N GLU A 794 -11.01 -8.17 -9.35
CA GLU A 794 -9.68 -8.64 -8.97
C GLU A 794 -9.70 -9.16 -7.54
N CYS A 795 -9.11 -10.34 -7.32
CA CYS A 795 -8.95 -10.94 -5.99
C CYS A 795 -8.07 -10.02 -5.14
N GLN A 796 -8.69 -9.29 -4.21
CA GLN A 796 -8.02 -8.35 -3.30
C GLN A 796 -7.30 -9.07 -2.16
N CYS A 797 -6.60 -10.17 -2.44
CA CYS A 797 -5.91 -10.92 -1.38
C CYS A 797 -4.52 -10.38 -1.09
N SER A 798 -4.09 -9.40 -1.84
CA SER A 798 -3.10 -8.42 -1.40
C SER A 798 -3.65 -7.43 -0.36
N ASN A 799 -4.96 -7.37 -0.05
CA ASN A 799 -5.47 -6.36 0.89
C ASN A 799 -5.66 -6.95 2.28
N GLU A 800 -4.93 -6.64 3.36
CA GLU A 800 -4.10 -5.48 3.69
C GLU A 800 -3.01 -5.09 2.68
N ILE A 801 -3.28 -3.94 2.03
CA ILE A 801 -2.45 -3.20 1.06
C ILE A 801 -2.59 -3.66 -0.40
N ASN A 802 -3.54 -3.01 -1.08
CA ASN A 802 -3.49 -2.79 -2.52
C ASN A 802 -2.34 -1.84 -2.79
N SER A 803 -1.12 -2.36 -2.80
CA SER A 803 0.03 -1.69 -3.42
C SER A 803 0.08 -2.11 -4.88
N VAL A 804 -0.90 -1.67 -5.66
CA VAL A 804 -0.54 -1.17 -6.99
C VAL A 804 -0.14 0.27 -6.74
N ASN A 805 1.14 0.51 -6.46
CA ASN A 805 1.79 1.83 -6.37
C ASN A 805 0.94 2.95 -5.74
N SER A 806 0.29 2.69 -4.61
CA SER A 806 -0.35 3.73 -3.83
C SER A 806 0.41 3.85 -2.53
N SER A 807 1.20 4.91 -2.41
CA SER A 807 1.80 5.37 -1.16
C SER A 807 0.74 5.85 -0.14
N TRP A 808 -0.55 5.56 -0.34
CA TRP A 808 -1.65 6.07 0.48
C TRP A 808 -1.78 5.41 1.87
N TYR A 809 -1.76 6.24 2.90
CA TYR A 809 -2.19 5.93 4.26
C TYR A 809 -3.49 6.69 4.59
N ASP A 810 -4.38 6.07 5.37
CA ASP A 810 -5.56 6.79 5.83
C ASP A 810 -5.18 7.87 6.85
N PRO A 811 -5.93 8.99 6.90
CA PRO A 811 -5.62 10.10 7.78
C PRO A 811 -5.73 9.74 9.28
N ILE A 812 -6.45 8.67 9.61
CA ILE A 812 -6.48 8.01 10.93
C ILE A 812 -6.66 6.49 10.72
N ASP A 813 -6.34 5.69 11.74
CA ASP A 813 -6.57 4.24 11.69
C ASP A 813 -8.07 3.91 11.77
N ASN A 814 -8.52 2.98 10.91
CA ASN A 814 -9.92 2.53 10.81
C ASN A 814 -10.92 3.71 10.71
N PRO A 815 -10.81 4.55 9.66
CA PRO A 815 -11.59 5.78 9.58
C PRO A 815 -13.09 5.48 9.44
N GLU A 816 -13.91 6.00 10.35
CA GLU A 816 -15.37 5.89 10.31
C GLU A 816 -15.97 7.25 9.89
N ILE A 817 -17.05 7.26 9.11
CA ILE A 817 -17.78 8.52 8.91
C ILE A 817 -18.42 8.96 10.22
N THR A 818 -18.40 10.27 10.50
CA THR A 818 -19.05 10.82 11.70
C THR A 818 -20.57 10.73 11.56
N LEU A 819 -21.23 10.05 12.50
CA LEU A 819 -22.67 9.81 12.47
C LEU A 819 -23.49 10.96 13.08
N TYR A 820 -22.88 11.80 13.91
CA TYR A 820 -23.56 12.85 14.68
C TYR A 820 -23.11 14.23 14.25
N ASN A 821 -24.05 15.17 14.12
CA ASN A 821 -23.74 16.56 13.80
C ASN A 821 -23.31 17.36 15.03
N TYR A 822 -22.99 18.64 14.83
CA TYR A 822 -22.60 19.60 15.87
C TYR A 822 -23.47 19.57 17.15
N TYR A 823 -24.77 19.29 17.05
CA TYR A 823 -25.70 19.24 18.18
C TYR A 823 -25.83 17.85 18.83
N GLY A 824 -25.12 16.84 18.32
CA GLY A 824 -25.21 15.46 18.78
C GLY A 824 -26.39 14.68 18.19
N THR A 825 -27.04 15.23 17.15
CA THR A 825 -28.15 14.59 16.43
C THR A 825 -27.60 13.69 15.32
N TYR A 826 -28.18 12.49 15.17
CA TYR A 826 -27.79 11.55 14.12
C TYR A 826 -28.05 12.15 12.72
N ASN A 827 -26.98 12.41 11.97
CA ASN A 827 -27.02 12.97 10.63
C ASN A 827 -25.70 12.70 9.86
N PRO A 828 -25.44 11.46 9.43
CA PRO A 828 -24.19 11.11 8.73
C PRO A 828 -24.02 11.78 7.37
N GLN A 829 -25.13 12.14 6.70
CA GLN A 829 -25.08 12.89 5.45
C GLN A 829 -24.35 14.22 5.61
N GLY A 830 -24.50 14.91 6.75
CA GLY A 830 -23.84 16.20 7.00
C GLY A 830 -22.30 16.14 7.07
N SER A 831 -21.74 14.93 7.11
CA SER A 831 -20.31 14.64 7.25
C SER A 831 -19.64 14.34 5.90
N SER A 832 -20.39 14.13 4.82
CA SER A 832 -19.84 13.86 3.47
C SER A 832 -19.54 15.14 2.70
N PHE A 833 -18.88 15.05 1.54
CA PHE A 833 -18.50 16.21 0.73
C PHE A 833 -19.63 16.65 -0.22
N GLY A 834 -19.97 17.95 -0.25
CA GLY A 834 -20.98 18.48 -1.17
C GLY A 834 -22.05 19.35 -0.52
N ARG A 835 -23.18 19.55 -1.20
CA ARG A 835 -24.36 20.26 -0.66
C ARG A 835 -25.17 19.32 0.22
N VAL A 836 -24.61 18.95 1.36
CA VAL A 836 -25.15 17.89 2.22
C VAL A 836 -25.59 18.38 3.61
N ARG A 837 -25.38 19.67 3.91
CA ARG A 837 -25.78 20.28 5.19
C ARG A 837 -27.06 21.09 5.03
N ASN A 838 -27.83 21.19 6.12
CA ASN A 838 -29.08 21.96 6.20
C ASN A 838 -30.08 21.65 5.07
N GLY A 839 -30.39 20.37 4.86
CA GLY A 839 -31.33 19.92 3.82
C GLY A 839 -30.86 20.19 2.38
N GLY A 840 -29.55 20.30 2.15
CA GLY A 840 -28.97 20.54 0.83
C GLY A 840 -28.72 22.00 0.46
N THR A 841 -28.92 22.91 1.42
CA THR A 841 -28.72 24.36 1.22
C THR A 841 -27.30 24.83 1.59
N LYS A 842 -26.53 24.02 2.32
CA LYS A 842 -25.18 24.39 2.78
C LYS A 842 -24.13 23.36 2.35
N ASN A 843 -22.99 23.86 1.91
CA ASN A 843 -21.83 23.06 1.50
C ASN A 843 -21.07 22.49 2.71
N HIS A 844 -20.51 21.30 2.51
CA HIS A 844 -19.44 20.75 3.31
C HIS A 844 -18.18 20.55 2.43
N GLN A 845 -17.03 21.02 2.92
CA GLN A 845 -15.83 21.25 2.12
C GLN A 845 -14.80 20.12 2.23
N GLY A 846 -15.19 18.99 2.84
CA GLY A 846 -14.35 17.83 3.06
C GLY A 846 -15.18 16.63 3.53
N LEU A 847 -14.53 15.74 4.26
CA LEU A 847 -15.09 14.55 4.90
C LEU A 847 -14.82 14.62 6.41
N ASP A 848 -15.86 14.50 7.22
CA ASP A 848 -15.73 14.47 8.68
C ASP A 848 -15.59 13.02 9.16
N ILE A 849 -14.37 12.67 9.56
CA ILE A 849 -14.00 11.32 9.99
C ILE A 849 -14.03 11.27 11.51
N PHE A 850 -14.82 10.35 12.08
CA PHE A 850 -15.00 10.28 13.53
C PHE A 850 -13.66 10.03 14.22
N ALA A 851 -13.29 10.92 15.15
CA ALA A 851 -12.04 10.88 15.85
C ALA A 851 -12.22 11.53 17.24
N PRO A 852 -12.20 10.73 18.33
CA PRO A 852 -12.09 11.29 19.68
C PRO A 852 -10.87 12.20 19.78
N THR A 853 -10.89 13.20 20.68
CA THR A 853 -9.72 14.09 20.82
C THR A 853 -8.48 13.32 21.25
N GLY A 854 -7.36 13.61 20.61
CA GLY A 854 -6.08 12.94 20.84
C GLY A 854 -5.80 11.74 19.94
N THR A 855 -6.69 11.41 18.99
CA THR A 855 -6.41 10.37 17.97
C THR A 855 -5.24 10.80 17.09
N PRO A 856 -4.21 9.95 16.89
CA PRO A 856 -3.12 10.24 15.96
C PRO A 856 -3.62 10.45 14.54
N VAL A 857 -3.21 11.57 13.92
CA VAL A 857 -3.50 11.94 12.54
C VAL A 857 -2.25 11.73 11.69
N LYS A 858 -2.38 11.04 10.55
CA LYS A 858 -1.26 10.63 9.70
C LYS A 858 -1.23 11.37 8.37
N ALA A 859 -0.03 11.61 7.83
CA ALA A 859 0.16 12.04 6.45
C ALA A 859 -0.32 10.94 5.52
N CYS A 860 -1.20 11.29 4.57
CA CYS A 860 -1.79 10.27 3.70
C CYS A 860 -0.86 9.91 2.53
N LEU A 861 0.04 10.79 2.12
CA LEU A 861 1.01 10.56 1.05
C LEU A 861 2.32 11.24 1.44
N ASP A 862 3.39 10.84 0.76
CA ASP A 862 4.64 11.60 0.75
C ASP A 862 4.35 13.02 0.26
N GLY A 863 4.92 14.02 0.95
CA GLY A 863 4.64 15.40 0.58
C GLY A 863 5.37 16.42 1.42
N THR A 864 5.14 17.68 1.10
CA THR A 864 5.72 18.82 1.81
C THR A 864 4.63 19.53 2.59
N VAL A 865 4.85 19.76 3.88
CA VAL A 865 3.92 20.54 4.72
C VAL A 865 3.96 22.00 4.29
N VAL A 866 2.95 22.49 3.58
CA VAL A 866 2.90 23.86 3.03
C VAL A 866 2.20 24.88 3.93
N THR A 867 1.43 24.38 4.91
CA THR A 867 0.77 25.20 5.94
C THR A 867 0.73 24.45 7.25
N VAL A 868 1.14 25.12 8.33
CA VAL A 868 0.81 24.76 9.71
C VAL A 868 0.27 26.02 10.36
N ASN A 869 -1.00 26.01 10.73
CA ASN A 869 -1.66 27.15 11.35
C ASN A 869 -2.21 26.75 12.72
N GLN A 870 -1.91 27.56 13.74
CA GLN A 870 -2.39 27.32 15.11
C GLN A 870 -3.80 27.89 15.34
N ASN A 871 -4.29 28.77 14.46
CA ASN A 871 -5.63 29.33 14.52
C ASN A 871 -6.10 29.84 13.14
N ASP A 872 -6.70 28.96 12.34
CA ASP A 872 -7.22 29.25 11.00
C ASP A 872 -8.76 29.43 11.02
N GLY A 873 -9.24 30.30 11.91
CA GLY A 873 -10.67 30.62 12.05
C GLY A 873 -11.55 29.38 12.18
N ASN A 874 -12.42 29.15 11.18
CA ASN A 874 -13.33 28.00 11.16
C ASN A 874 -12.60 26.64 11.18
N TRP A 875 -11.42 26.54 10.58
CA TRP A 875 -10.66 25.29 10.50
C TRP A 875 -9.91 24.94 11.78
N GLY A 876 -9.72 25.92 12.68
CA GLY A 876 -8.96 25.73 13.91
C GLY A 876 -7.48 25.49 13.64
N LYS A 877 -6.87 24.56 14.36
CA LYS A 877 -5.50 24.12 14.03
C LYS A 877 -5.53 23.30 12.75
N LEU A 878 -4.71 23.71 11.78
CA LEU A 878 -4.74 23.22 10.40
C LEU A 878 -3.34 22.82 9.94
N ILE A 879 -3.25 21.64 9.32
CA ILE A 879 -2.09 21.22 8.54
C ILE A 879 -2.53 21.08 7.07
N VAL A 880 -1.72 21.59 6.15
CA VAL A 880 -1.90 21.38 4.71
C VAL A 880 -0.61 20.80 4.13
N ILE A 881 -0.72 19.67 3.45
CA ILE A 881 0.39 18.98 2.79
C ILE A 881 0.18 19.05 1.28
N GLU A 882 1.20 19.50 0.56
CA GLU A 882 1.27 19.41 -0.90
C GLU A 882 1.84 18.05 -1.30
N VAL A 883 1.14 17.37 -2.21
CA VAL A 883 1.42 16.00 -2.66
C VAL A 883 1.46 15.96 -4.19
N LYS A 884 2.12 14.96 -4.76
CA LYS A 884 2.15 14.76 -6.22
C LYS A 884 0.76 14.39 -6.72
N LYS A 885 0.37 14.91 -7.89
CA LYS A 885 -0.92 14.59 -8.50
C LYS A 885 -1.00 13.12 -8.87
N GLU A 886 0.10 12.55 -9.35
CA GLU A 886 0.20 11.16 -9.79
C GLU A 886 -0.02 10.20 -8.61
N ASP A 887 0.60 10.50 -7.46
CA ASP A 887 0.46 9.69 -6.23
C ASP A 887 -0.97 9.75 -5.69
N LEU A 888 -1.59 10.94 -5.71
CA LEU A 888 -3.00 11.07 -5.32
C LEU A 888 -3.92 10.36 -6.32
N ASP A 889 -3.72 10.55 -7.62
CA ASP A 889 -4.54 9.90 -8.65
C ASP A 889 -4.41 8.37 -8.57
N ALA A 890 -3.21 7.84 -8.27
CA ALA A 890 -2.97 6.42 -8.03
C ALA A 890 -3.63 5.90 -6.73
N ALA A 891 -3.74 6.75 -5.70
CA ALA A 891 -4.44 6.44 -4.46
C ALA A 891 -5.97 6.45 -4.60
N ARG A 892 -6.50 6.94 -5.72
CA ARG A 892 -7.94 7.03 -5.96
C ARG A 892 -8.57 5.65 -6.02
N ARG A 893 -9.64 5.45 -5.27
CA ARG A 893 -10.45 4.22 -5.28
C ARG A 893 -11.82 4.45 -5.87
N ASN A 894 -12.49 3.34 -6.19
CA ASN A 894 -13.90 3.34 -6.51
C ASN A 894 -14.72 3.56 -5.24
N TYR A 895 -15.51 4.63 -5.23
CA TYR A 895 -16.48 4.95 -4.18
C TYR A 895 -17.78 5.38 -4.85
N THR A 896 -18.89 4.79 -4.42
CA THR A 896 -20.23 5.19 -4.85
C THR A 896 -20.76 6.23 -3.88
N LEU A 897 -21.17 7.39 -4.40
CA LEU A 897 -21.80 8.46 -3.61
C LEU A 897 -22.98 7.89 -2.82
N GLN A 898 -22.96 8.11 -1.50
CA GLN A 898 -23.88 7.49 -0.54
C GLN A 898 -25.06 8.40 -0.20
N TYR A 899 -24.89 9.73 -0.33
CA TYR A 899 -25.86 10.69 0.19
C TYR A 899 -26.39 11.69 -0.85
N SER A 900 -27.62 12.17 -0.63
CA SER A 900 -28.21 13.23 -1.44
C SER A 900 -27.41 14.53 -1.32
N GLY A 901 -27.05 15.13 -2.46
CA GLY A 901 -26.24 16.35 -2.52
C GLY A 901 -24.73 16.12 -2.37
N GLU A 902 -24.30 14.86 -2.18
CA GLU A 902 -22.89 14.48 -2.27
C GLU A 902 -22.46 14.55 -3.74
N ILE A 903 -21.24 15.02 -3.99
CA ILE A 903 -20.70 15.18 -5.34
C ILE A 903 -19.27 14.65 -5.39
N GLU A 904 -18.75 14.36 -6.58
CA GLU A 904 -17.36 13.89 -6.75
C GLU A 904 -16.36 15.05 -6.68
N LYS A 905 -16.62 16.13 -7.41
CA LYS A 905 -15.77 17.32 -7.52
C LYS A 905 -16.62 18.57 -7.51
N GLY A 906 -16.08 19.65 -6.95
CA GLY A 906 -16.72 20.96 -7.06
C GLY A 906 -16.40 21.66 -8.37
N VAL A 907 -17.02 22.83 -8.55
CA VAL A 907 -16.79 23.70 -9.71
C VAL A 907 -15.34 24.18 -9.79
N ASN A 908 -14.87 24.55 -10.99
CA ASN A 908 -13.52 25.07 -11.22
C ASN A 908 -12.38 24.12 -10.79
N TYR A 909 -12.62 22.81 -10.75
CA TYR A 909 -11.55 21.83 -10.54
C TYR A 909 -10.65 21.76 -11.79
N SER A 910 -9.63 22.62 -11.83
CA SER A 910 -8.59 22.71 -12.86
C SER A 910 -7.73 21.45 -13.08
N ALA A 911 -7.05 21.41 -14.23
CA ALA A 911 -6.04 20.42 -14.61
C ALA A 911 -4.64 20.64 -13.98
N SER A 912 -4.53 21.51 -12.97
CA SER A 912 -3.28 21.73 -12.20
C SER A 912 -2.63 20.39 -11.79
N ASN A 913 -1.30 20.29 -11.87
CA ASN A 913 -0.55 19.14 -11.37
C ASN A 913 -0.28 19.17 -9.86
N ARG A 914 -0.78 20.19 -9.15
CA ARG A 914 -0.62 20.31 -7.69
C ARG A 914 -1.80 19.71 -6.95
N ARG A 915 -1.57 19.07 -5.81
CA ARG A 915 -2.62 18.52 -4.94
C ARG A 915 -2.33 18.85 -3.47
N PHE A 916 -3.39 19.12 -2.71
CA PHE A 916 -3.29 19.58 -1.33
C PHE A 916 -4.25 18.81 -0.42
N LEU A 917 -3.70 18.15 0.58
CA LEU A 917 -4.43 17.44 1.63
C LEU A 917 -4.51 18.31 2.89
N ARG A 918 -5.69 18.42 3.49
CA ARG A 918 -5.96 19.31 4.64
C ARG A 918 -6.47 18.52 5.83
N TYR A 919 -5.90 18.81 7.00
CA TYR A 919 -6.20 18.16 8.26
C TYR A 919 -6.55 19.24 9.28
N ALA A 920 -7.81 19.30 9.71
CA ALA A 920 -8.34 20.41 10.49
C ALA A 920 -8.98 19.99 11.82
N HIS A 921 -9.32 20.98 12.64
CA HIS A 921 -9.83 20.83 14.00
C HIS A 921 -8.84 20.15 14.96
N LEU A 922 -7.55 20.17 14.64
CA LEU A 922 -6.53 19.45 15.41
C LEU A 922 -6.43 20.00 16.84
N SER A 923 -6.09 19.14 17.79
CA SER A 923 -5.72 19.57 19.15
C SER A 923 -4.23 19.94 19.20
N GLU A 924 -3.41 19.29 18.38
CA GLU A 924 -1.97 19.50 18.29
C GLU A 924 -1.46 19.25 16.87
N THR A 925 -0.48 20.06 16.44
CA THR A 925 0.27 19.87 15.20
C THR A 925 1.68 19.42 15.55
N LEU A 926 2.12 18.29 15.01
CA LEU A 926 3.42 17.66 15.33
C LEU A 926 4.47 17.89 14.24
N VAL A 927 4.11 18.63 13.19
CA VAL A 927 4.97 18.96 12.05
C VAL A 927 5.11 20.48 11.89
N SER A 928 6.15 20.89 11.17
CA SER A 928 6.41 22.29 10.84
C SER A 928 6.26 22.55 9.34
N ARG A 929 5.95 23.80 8.97
CA ARG A 929 5.91 24.20 7.54
C ARG A 929 7.29 23.98 6.91
N GLY A 930 7.32 23.43 5.70
CA GLY A 930 8.52 23.04 4.97
C GLY A 930 9.02 21.63 5.29
N GLN A 931 8.47 20.96 6.31
CA GLN A 931 8.83 19.59 6.64
C GLN A 931 8.38 18.64 5.53
N ILE A 932 9.31 17.78 5.08
CA ILE A 932 8.99 16.64 4.23
C ILE A 932 8.45 15.55 5.15
N VAL A 933 7.28 15.02 4.81
CA VAL A 933 6.64 13.92 5.52
C VAL A 933 6.52 12.73 4.59
N LYS A 934 6.69 11.54 5.15
CA LYS A 934 6.39 10.29 4.48
C LYS A 934 4.97 9.86 4.80
N ALA A 935 4.35 9.16 3.86
CA ALA A 935 3.04 8.59 4.10
C ALA A 935 3.06 7.68 5.35
N GLY A 936 2.07 7.85 6.23
CA GLY A 936 2.00 7.15 7.51
C GLY A 936 2.62 7.92 8.70
N ASP A 937 3.44 8.95 8.45
CA ASP A 937 3.99 9.80 9.52
C ASP A 937 2.88 10.43 10.34
N ILE A 938 3.00 10.39 11.68
CA ILE A 938 2.07 11.08 12.57
C ILE A 938 2.34 12.59 12.48
N ILE A 939 1.37 13.34 11.97
CA ILE A 939 1.49 14.79 11.72
C ILE A 939 0.77 15.66 12.75
N GLY A 940 -0.14 15.09 13.53
CA GLY A 940 -0.92 15.83 14.51
C GLY A 940 -1.82 14.92 15.34
N LEU A 941 -2.60 15.54 16.23
CA LEU A 941 -3.63 14.87 17.01
C LEU A 941 -4.99 15.50 16.70
N SER A 942 -6.02 14.69 16.52
CA SER A 942 -7.40 15.17 16.34
C SER A 942 -7.86 15.98 17.54
N GLY A 943 -8.82 16.87 17.34
CA GLY A 943 -9.30 17.73 18.42
C GLY A 943 -10.66 18.34 18.15
N SER A 944 -10.89 19.50 18.77
CA SER A 944 -12.09 20.30 18.64
C SER A 944 -11.70 21.77 18.63
N THR A 945 -10.90 22.20 17.66
CA THR A 945 -10.49 23.61 17.52
C THR A 945 -11.20 24.28 16.34
N GLY A 946 -11.25 25.62 16.32
CA GLY A 946 -12.00 26.37 15.32
C GLY A 946 -13.51 26.30 15.54
N ASN A 947 -14.30 26.15 14.48
CA ASN A 947 -15.76 26.07 14.59
C ASN A 947 -16.26 24.77 15.25
N ALA A 948 -15.37 23.80 15.47
CA ALA A 948 -15.64 22.54 16.15
C ALA A 948 -15.56 22.64 17.68
N VAL A 949 -15.17 23.79 18.25
CA VAL A 949 -14.88 23.93 19.70
C VAL A 949 -16.07 23.63 20.61
N ASN A 950 -17.28 23.94 20.17
CA ASN A 950 -18.52 23.78 20.94
C ASN A 950 -19.37 22.61 20.41
N GLN A 951 -18.80 21.73 19.60
CA GLN A 951 -19.53 20.58 19.07
C GLN A 951 -19.81 19.56 20.18
N HIS A 952 -20.95 18.88 20.08
CA HIS A 952 -21.28 17.76 20.95
C HIS A 952 -20.18 16.68 20.88
N ILE A 953 -19.88 16.02 22.00
CA ILE A 953 -18.77 15.06 22.10
C ILE A 953 -18.87 13.89 21.10
N ARG A 954 -20.09 13.46 20.79
CA ARG A 954 -20.40 12.44 19.76
C ARG A 954 -20.02 12.85 18.33
N ALA A 955 -19.81 14.15 18.09
CA ALA A 955 -19.49 14.72 16.79
C ALA A 955 -18.00 15.08 16.66
N ARG A 956 -17.15 14.68 17.61
CA ARG A 956 -15.70 14.91 17.51
C ARG A 956 -15.13 14.13 16.33
N HIS A 957 -14.41 14.86 15.47
CA HIS A 957 -13.97 14.38 14.18
C HIS A 957 -12.66 15.06 13.76
N LEU A 958 -11.96 14.39 12.84
CA LEU A 958 -10.99 15.02 11.96
C LEU A 958 -11.73 15.50 10.71
N HIS A 959 -11.64 16.79 10.41
CA HIS A 959 -12.10 17.29 9.13
C HIS A 959 -10.97 17.16 8.10
N PHE A 960 -11.20 16.34 7.08
CA PHE A 960 -10.23 16.00 6.05
C PHE A 960 -10.66 16.53 4.68
N GLY A 961 -9.80 17.24 3.97
CA GLY A 961 -10.17 17.88 2.69
C GLY A 961 -9.09 17.74 1.62
N ILE A 962 -9.51 17.66 0.35
CA ILE A 962 -8.62 17.55 -0.81
C ILE A 962 -8.91 18.70 -1.79
N ALA A 963 -7.87 19.33 -2.34
CA ALA A 963 -8.01 20.34 -3.40
C ALA A 963 -6.84 20.32 -4.38
N ASN A 964 -7.04 20.90 -5.56
CA ASN A 964 -6.01 21.05 -6.59
C ASN A 964 -5.28 22.41 -6.56
N VAL A 965 -5.63 23.29 -5.61
CA VAL A 965 -4.92 24.54 -5.29
C VAL A 965 -4.73 24.66 -3.77
N LYS A 966 -3.72 25.45 -3.35
CA LYS A 966 -3.35 25.60 -1.94
C LYS A 966 -4.43 26.31 -1.13
N ASP A 967 -5.00 27.37 -1.70
CA ASP A 967 -5.99 28.23 -1.03
C ASP A 967 -7.27 28.31 -1.89
N PRO A 968 -8.09 27.25 -1.91
CA PRO A 968 -9.26 27.16 -2.76
C PRO A 968 -10.39 28.06 -2.28
N GLU A 969 -11.23 28.46 -3.23
CA GLU A 969 -12.37 29.35 -3.00
C GLU A 969 -13.39 28.82 -1.97
N ARG A 970 -14.29 29.71 -1.53
CA ARG A 970 -15.37 29.34 -0.60
C ARG A 970 -16.29 28.28 -1.22
N GLY A 971 -16.79 27.37 -0.38
CA GLY A 971 -17.64 26.26 -0.83
C GLY A 971 -16.83 25.06 -1.34
N THR A 972 -17.39 24.35 -2.32
CA THR A 972 -16.80 23.12 -2.89
C THR A 972 -15.84 23.39 -4.06
N ALA A 973 -15.73 24.64 -4.53
CA ALA A 973 -14.90 25.00 -5.66
C ALA A 973 -13.46 24.51 -5.50
N GLN A 974 -12.86 23.98 -6.57
CA GLN A 974 -11.48 23.48 -6.63
C GLN A 974 -11.18 22.29 -5.69
N ARG A 975 -12.21 21.65 -5.13
CA ARG A 975 -12.09 20.52 -4.21
C ARG A 975 -12.66 19.25 -4.80
N GLU A 976 -12.19 18.13 -4.29
CA GLU A 976 -12.72 16.81 -4.61
C GLU A 976 -13.06 16.02 -3.36
N ASN A 977 -13.96 15.06 -3.52
CA ASN A 977 -14.51 14.27 -2.43
C ASN A 977 -13.46 13.30 -1.86
N PRO A 978 -13.07 13.46 -0.58
CA PRO A 978 -12.09 12.58 0.05
C PRO A 978 -12.54 11.13 0.23
N ALA A 979 -13.85 10.83 0.14
CA ALA A 979 -14.37 9.48 0.31
C ALA A 979 -13.91 8.50 -0.78
N PHE A 980 -13.49 9.02 -1.94
CA PHE A 980 -12.84 8.21 -2.98
C PHE A 980 -11.41 7.79 -2.60
N TYR A 981 -10.82 8.32 -1.53
CA TYR A 981 -9.45 8.04 -1.11
C TYR A 981 -9.37 7.43 0.28
N VAL A 982 -10.23 7.86 1.22
CA VAL A 982 -10.24 7.36 2.61
C VAL A 982 -10.95 6.01 2.69
N ARG A 983 -10.30 4.97 3.26
CA ARG A 983 -10.87 3.60 3.40
C ARG A 983 -11.88 3.55 4.55
N LEU A 984 -13.02 4.20 4.35
CA LEU A 984 -14.08 4.25 5.35
C LEU A 984 -14.52 2.82 5.75
N VAL A 985 -14.40 2.50 7.03
CA VAL A 985 -14.96 1.28 7.61
C VAL A 985 -16.41 1.51 8.04
N PRO A 986 -17.24 0.47 8.17
CA PRO A 986 -18.61 0.61 8.66
C PRO A 986 -18.64 1.35 10.02
N PRO A 987 -19.39 2.47 10.14
CA PRO A 987 -19.36 3.30 11.34
C PRO A 987 -20.00 2.59 12.53
N ASN A 988 -19.33 2.59 13.68
CA ASN A 988 -19.84 1.96 14.89
C ASN A 988 -20.69 2.96 15.68
N LYS A 989 -22.01 2.83 15.55
CA LYS A 989 -22.99 3.72 16.20
C LYS A 989 -22.82 3.81 17.72
N GLU A 990 -22.60 2.69 18.40
CA GLU A 990 -22.47 2.68 19.86
C GLU A 990 -21.14 3.28 20.32
N LYS A 991 -20.05 3.06 19.58
CA LYS A 991 -18.75 3.70 19.82
C LYS A 991 -18.86 5.22 19.77
N GLN A 992 -19.50 5.76 18.74
CA GLN A 992 -19.65 7.21 18.58
C GLN A 992 -20.65 7.81 19.58
N LYS A 993 -21.75 7.11 19.87
CA LYS A 993 -22.77 7.52 20.84
C LYS A 993 -22.22 7.60 22.27
N ASN A 994 -21.35 6.67 22.63
CA ASN A 994 -20.74 6.56 23.96
C ASN A 994 -19.36 7.24 24.04
N ASN A 995 -19.02 8.10 23.06
CA ASN A 995 -17.78 8.83 23.11
C ASN A 995 -17.71 9.76 24.33
N THR A 996 -16.64 9.62 25.11
CA THR A 996 -16.37 10.42 26.31
C THR A 996 -15.17 11.36 26.13
N LYS A 997 -14.51 11.31 24.97
CA LYS A 997 -13.26 12.01 24.70
C LYS A 997 -13.34 12.99 23.56
#